data_AF-A1DBQ3-F1
#
_entry.id   AF-A1DBQ3-F1
#
_cell.length_a   1.000
_cell.length_b   1.000
_cell.length_c   1.000
_cell.angle_alpha   90.00
_cell.angle_beta   90.00
_cell.angle_gamma   90.00
#
_symmetry.space_group_name_H-M   'P 1'
#
loop_
_entity.id
_entity.type
_entity.pdbx_description
1 polymer ?
#
loop_
_entity_poly.entity_id
_entity_poly.type
_entity_poly.pdbx_seq_one_letter_code
_entity_poly.pdbx_strand_id
1 'polypeptide(L)'
;MTALSKARAKLSCDEYTVGWLCVLDYEYDVSTALLDEEHDTPFKPHDDPSSYTVGRIGGHNVVIAKCTRAGTTNASTAVTHMLRTFDKIRFGLMVGIGGGAADAPGSHDPRRSTTDILLGDVVVSKPEGNHGGILQYDKGRRGPGKFEIESHLNSPGNLLISATDKLSRDHRFKRGNMAGYIEEAQLKLEALGMSHFSFPGRHHDLLFATRYNHPNKTENDCRNCDRAEVVRTSVPRNDPVVHYGLIASGNTVVRDAHMRDTMRREHKVVCFDMEAAGLMNNFPCLVIRGISDYADTHKNDLWQPYAALTAAAYAKDLLALIQPQEIVALDKLTDRLDQINGVLDSSYRKKILDWITPLDFHDEQQRVYVDSVPTGEWLINSDVFEYWADGARCQLRCHGEAGTGKSYLCALIVHHLRLDRPLSPVIHISLSDHEDSQKLQTGVNLLGSMVKQLLLFNTTPENPCKIPTTLRNAYESHCRSETILKQTFEALLDEHKRTYLVIDGLDLCSKDALTILKAYPLELISQDSHVFPPFGGQGVACGVQDAVGLAWRLAILTKVDSLAHSRTLRESLLQAWADERRMGTDNSARLTWQNGELCNKEGSWSLSIQLACLNIVQGFLGALGIRLGPFGADSQGYRGCVGGGFTTEHGGGIKLGQVYVQIRLPDSPILRVELSDQALRRVPTILTLLVVAPMQCPEMEQELDGLLQVLQQSGIDPSVLSEQSIVQFDSSNSLDHLSDASRWPVCRVAPADLLIGYPVRPGYNSNQFMRRLGDTRARYVILRPDNIVIAMSRDLSGLKNSLDALEKTLT
;
A
#
# COMPACT_ATOMS: atom_id res chain seq x y z
N MET A 1 -13.28 -52.36 -49.18
CA MET A 1 -11.95 -52.97 -48.96
C MET A 1 -11.34 -52.29 -47.76
N THR A 2 -10.97 -53.08 -46.76
CA THR A 2 -10.46 -52.72 -45.44
C THR A 2 -9.20 -51.87 -45.52
N ALA A 3 -9.29 -50.60 -45.08
CA ALA A 3 -8.12 -49.77 -44.85
C ALA A 3 -7.35 -50.35 -43.65
N LEU A 4 -6.21 -50.98 -43.92
CA LEU A 4 -5.18 -51.25 -42.91
C LEU A 4 -4.90 -49.93 -42.19
N SER A 5 -5.23 -49.85 -40.90
CA SER A 5 -4.85 -48.70 -40.07
C SER A 5 -3.32 -48.64 -40.05
N LYS A 6 -2.73 -47.67 -40.76
CA LYS A 6 -1.31 -47.37 -40.57
C LYS A 6 -1.11 -47.07 -39.08
N ALA A 7 -0.18 -47.78 -38.44
CA ALA A 7 0.21 -47.46 -37.06
C ALA A 7 0.69 -46.02 -37.02
N ARG A 8 0.13 -45.21 -36.11
CA ARG A 8 0.56 -43.82 -35.91
C ARG A 8 1.93 -43.81 -35.26
N ALA A 9 2.79 -42.87 -35.65
CA ALA A 9 4.07 -42.70 -34.99
C ALA A 9 3.86 -42.26 -33.53
N LYS A 10 4.68 -42.78 -32.61
CA LYS A 10 4.65 -42.41 -31.20
C LYS A 10 5.94 -41.68 -30.83
N LEU A 11 5.85 -40.37 -30.72
CA LEU A 11 6.96 -39.47 -30.39
C LEU A 11 6.82 -38.93 -28.97
N SER A 12 7.92 -38.54 -28.33
CA SER A 12 7.89 -37.88 -27.01
C SER A 12 7.58 -36.38 -27.12
N CYS A 13 7.13 -35.75 -26.03
CA CYS A 13 6.74 -34.34 -26.03
C CYS A 13 7.89 -33.39 -26.44
N ASP A 14 9.14 -33.77 -26.19
CA ASP A 14 10.32 -32.99 -26.54
C ASP A 14 10.70 -33.06 -28.03
N GLU A 15 10.00 -33.86 -28.84
CA GLU A 15 10.22 -33.90 -30.28
C GLU A 15 9.39 -32.87 -31.05
N TYR A 16 8.47 -32.16 -30.38
CA TYR A 16 7.59 -31.16 -31.00
C TYR A 16 8.18 -29.76 -30.88
N THR A 17 8.28 -29.06 -32.01
CA THR A 17 9.02 -27.79 -32.12
C THR A 17 8.15 -26.61 -32.56
N VAL A 18 6.94 -26.87 -33.05
CA VAL A 18 5.99 -25.85 -33.49
C VAL A 18 4.68 -25.98 -32.72
N GLY A 19 4.26 -24.91 -32.06
CA GLY A 19 2.94 -24.82 -31.45
C GLY A 19 1.93 -24.19 -32.40
N TRP A 20 0.75 -24.79 -32.53
CA TRP A 20 -0.35 -24.29 -33.37
C TRP A 20 -1.59 -24.12 -32.49
N LEU A 21 -2.07 -22.89 -32.38
CA LEU A 21 -3.23 -22.55 -31.55
C LEU A 21 -4.47 -22.27 -32.41
N CYS A 22 -5.55 -22.98 -32.10
CA CYS A 22 -6.90 -22.77 -32.62
C CYS A 22 -7.85 -22.34 -31.49
N VAL A 23 -8.94 -21.68 -31.84
CA VAL A 23 -9.96 -21.19 -30.90
C VAL A 23 -11.27 -21.97 -31.07
N LEU A 24 -11.67 -22.25 -32.30
CA LEU A 24 -12.97 -22.81 -32.66
C LEU A 24 -12.85 -24.24 -33.22
N ASP A 25 -13.92 -25.02 -33.18
CA ASP A 25 -13.92 -26.43 -33.59
C ASP A 25 -13.49 -26.61 -35.05
N TYR A 26 -14.10 -25.84 -35.96
CA TYR A 26 -13.74 -25.93 -37.38
C TYR A 26 -12.31 -25.47 -37.67
N GLU A 27 -11.71 -24.60 -36.85
CA GLU A 27 -10.29 -24.24 -36.96
C GLU A 27 -9.40 -25.42 -36.55
N TYR A 28 -9.80 -26.16 -35.52
CA TYR A 28 -9.12 -27.36 -35.07
C TYR A 28 -9.23 -28.51 -36.07
N ASP A 29 -10.43 -28.72 -36.64
CA ASP A 29 -10.73 -29.80 -37.59
C ASP A 29 -9.90 -29.66 -38.88
N VAL A 30 -9.87 -28.46 -39.49
CA VAL A 30 -9.08 -28.22 -40.71
C VAL A 30 -7.59 -28.31 -40.47
N SER A 31 -7.13 -27.82 -39.31
CA SER A 31 -5.71 -27.90 -38.94
C SER A 31 -5.27 -29.35 -38.78
N THR A 32 -6.15 -30.20 -38.23
CA THR A 32 -5.92 -31.65 -38.12
C THR A 32 -5.95 -32.34 -39.49
N ALA A 33 -6.91 -31.99 -40.36
CA ALA A 33 -7.03 -32.57 -41.70
C ALA A 33 -5.81 -32.26 -42.60
N LEU A 34 -5.12 -31.14 -42.34
CA LEU A 34 -3.95 -30.69 -43.08
C LEU A 34 -2.63 -31.34 -42.61
N LEU A 35 -2.62 -32.11 -41.53
CA LEU A 35 -1.46 -32.92 -41.14
C LEU A 35 -1.04 -33.85 -42.30
N ASP A 36 0.27 -33.91 -42.56
CA ASP A 36 0.86 -34.90 -43.46
C ASP A 36 0.81 -36.29 -42.82
N GLU A 37 1.01 -36.32 -41.50
CA GLU A 37 0.95 -37.52 -40.65
C GLU A 37 0.39 -37.14 -39.27
N GLU A 38 -0.55 -37.93 -38.75
CA GLU A 38 -1.04 -37.81 -37.36
C GLU A 38 -0.30 -38.82 -36.46
N HIS A 39 0.17 -38.36 -35.31
CA HIS A 39 0.90 -39.16 -34.33
C HIS A 39 -0.02 -39.61 -33.18
N ASP A 40 0.42 -40.59 -32.39
CA ASP A 40 -0.22 -40.91 -31.12
C ASP A 40 0.07 -39.80 -30.10
N THR A 41 -0.97 -39.28 -29.44
CA THR A 41 -0.82 -38.22 -28.44
C THR A 41 0.04 -38.70 -27.27
N PRO A 42 1.15 -38.01 -26.96
CA PRO A 42 2.02 -38.40 -25.85
C PRO A 42 1.34 -38.18 -24.50
N PHE A 43 1.88 -38.82 -23.45
CA PHE A 43 1.38 -38.63 -22.09
C PHE A 43 1.60 -37.19 -21.63
N LYS A 44 0.52 -36.51 -21.24
CA LYS A 44 0.57 -35.17 -20.65
C LYS A 44 0.51 -35.22 -19.11
N PRO A 45 1.05 -34.21 -18.41
CA PRO A 45 0.86 -34.05 -16.96
C PRO A 45 -0.61 -34.09 -16.55
N HIS A 46 -0.91 -34.66 -15.38
CA HIS A 46 -2.29 -34.76 -14.86
C HIS A 46 -2.97 -33.41 -14.61
N ASP A 47 -2.19 -32.35 -14.42
CA ASP A 47 -2.62 -30.99 -14.16
C ASP A 47 -2.68 -30.12 -15.42
N ASP A 48 -2.56 -30.70 -16.61
CA ASP A 48 -2.82 -30.03 -17.89
C ASP A 48 -4.23 -30.41 -18.41
N PRO A 49 -5.22 -29.50 -18.32
CA PRO A 49 -6.57 -29.77 -18.80
C PRO A 49 -6.70 -29.70 -20.33
N SER A 50 -5.69 -29.23 -21.06
CA SER A 50 -5.77 -28.94 -22.50
C SER A 50 -5.77 -30.20 -23.36
N SER A 51 -6.49 -30.18 -24.47
CA SER A 51 -6.49 -31.27 -25.46
C SER A 51 -5.54 -30.94 -26.60
N TYR A 52 -4.76 -31.94 -27.02
CA TYR A 52 -3.77 -31.80 -28.09
C TYR A 52 -3.96 -32.86 -29.16
N THR A 53 -3.90 -32.44 -30.42
CA THR A 53 -3.59 -33.31 -31.56
C THR A 53 -2.16 -33.03 -31.98
N VAL A 54 -1.41 -34.09 -32.27
CA VAL A 54 0.00 -34.01 -32.63
C VAL A 54 0.24 -34.67 -33.98
N GLY A 55 1.20 -34.15 -34.73
CA GLY A 55 1.51 -34.70 -36.04
C GLY A 55 2.66 -34.00 -36.73
N ARG A 56 2.73 -34.17 -38.05
CA ARG A 56 3.78 -33.63 -38.90
C ARG A 56 3.22 -32.76 -40.02
N ILE A 57 3.86 -31.61 -40.27
CA ILE A 57 3.60 -30.73 -41.41
C ILE A 57 4.91 -30.24 -42.00
N GLY A 58 5.15 -30.45 -43.29
CA GLY A 58 6.29 -29.87 -44.00
C GLY A 58 7.65 -30.32 -43.43
N GLY A 59 7.70 -31.48 -42.80
CA GLY A 59 8.88 -32.01 -42.12
C GLY A 59 8.98 -31.67 -40.63
N HIS A 60 8.13 -30.79 -40.10
CA HIS A 60 8.13 -30.32 -38.71
C HIS A 60 7.12 -31.07 -37.84
N ASN A 61 7.48 -31.36 -36.59
CA ASN A 61 6.56 -31.92 -35.60
C ASN A 61 5.77 -30.79 -34.94
N VAL A 62 4.45 -30.82 -35.14
CA VAL A 62 3.50 -29.78 -34.74
C VAL A 62 2.59 -30.29 -33.63
N VAL A 63 2.35 -29.47 -32.61
CA VAL A 63 1.28 -29.66 -31.63
C VAL A 63 0.17 -28.66 -31.88
N ILE A 64 -1.05 -29.17 -32.09
CA ILE A 64 -2.27 -28.38 -32.27
C ILE A 64 -3.04 -28.39 -30.96
N ALA A 65 -3.33 -27.22 -30.40
CA ALA A 65 -4.21 -27.07 -29.23
C ALA A 65 -5.44 -26.25 -29.58
N LYS A 66 -6.56 -26.60 -28.95
CA LYS A 66 -7.78 -25.79 -28.97
C LYS A 66 -7.92 -25.03 -27.64
N CYS A 67 -8.23 -23.75 -27.73
CA CYS A 67 -8.64 -22.98 -26.55
C CYS A 67 -9.96 -23.51 -25.98
N THR A 68 -10.14 -23.45 -24.67
CA THR A 68 -11.41 -23.82 -24.03
C THR A 68 -12.55 -22.88 -24.42
N ARG A 69 -12.25 -21.58 -24.56
CA ARG A 69 -13.15 -20.51 -24.99
C ARG A 69 -12.37 -19.43 -25.74
N ALA A 70 -13.07 -18.59 -26.50
CA ALA A 70 -12.50 -17.41 -27.15
C ALA A 70 -12.02 -16.34 -26.14
N GLY A 71 -11.22 -15.39 -26.61
CA GLY A 71 -10.68 -14.27 -25.84
C GLY A 71 -9.23 -14.44 -25.36
N THR A 72 -8.58 -13.31 -25.06
CA THR A 72 -7.13 -13.23 -24.85
C THR A 72 -6.64 -14.11 -23.70
N THR A 73 -7.37 -14.16 -22.58
CA THR A 73 -6.97 -14.91 -21.38
C THR A 73 -6.94 -16.42 -21.62
N ASN A 74 -7.94 -16.96 -22.31
CA ASN A 74 -8.03 -18.40 -22.58
C ASN A 74 -6.93 -18.85 -23.54
N ALA A 75 -6.63 -18.02 -24.55
CA ALA A 75 -5.52 -18.25 -25.46
C ALA A 75 -4.18 -18.27 -24.72
N SER A 76 -3.92 -17.28 -23.85
CA SER A 76 -2.71 -17.26 -23.03
C SER A 76 -2.58 -18.51 -22.15
N THR A 77 -3.67 -18.93 -21.48
CA THR A 77 -3.68 -20.13 -20.64
C THR A 77 -3.38 -21.40 -21.44
N ALA A 78 -4.02 -21.59 -22.59
CA ALA A 78 -3.79 -22.76 -23.45
C ALA A 78 -2.33 -22.84 -23.92
N VAL A 79 -1.74 -21.70 -24.28
CA VAL A 79 -0.32 -21.63 -24.68
C VAL A 79 0.61 -21.92 -23.51
N THR A 80 0.33 -21.40 -22.31
CA THR A 80 1.12 -21.71 -21.11
C THR A 80 1.14 -23.20 -20.81
N HIS A 81 -0.01 -23.87 -20.90
CA HIS A 81 -0.09 -25.32 -20.74
C HIS A 81 0.67 -26.06 -21.85
N MET A 82 0.51 -25.64 -23.10
CA MET A 82 1.21 -26.24 -24.25
C MET A 82 2.73 -26.16 -24.07
N LEU A 83 3.26 -24.98 -23.73
CA LEU A 83 4.70 -24.77 -23.58
C LEU A 83 5.28 -25.50 -22.36
N ARG A 84 4.47 -25.74 -21.32
CA ARG A 84 4.85 -26.57 -20.18
C ARG A 84 4.92 -28.06 -20.54
N THR A 85 3.98 -28.53 -21.35
CA THR A 85 3.90 -29.95 -21.75
C THR A 85 4.90 -30.27 -22.87
N PHE A 86 5.15 -29.32 -23.78
CA PHE A 86 6.04 -29.47 -24.95
C PHE A 86 7.19 -28.44 -24.87
N ASP A 87 8.23 -28.77 -24.12
CA ASP A 87 9.31 -27.83 -23.76
C ASP A 87 10.23 -27.43 -24.93
N LYS A 88 10.18 -28.14 -26.06
CA LYS A 88 10.99 -27.83 -27.25
C LYS A 88 10.30 -26.96 -28.29
N ILE A 89 9.13 -26.41 -28.01
CA ILE A 89 8.53 -25.44 -28.93
C ILE A 89 9.44 -24.22 -29.10
N ARG A 90 9.64 -23.82 -30.36
CA ARG A 90 10.51 -22.71 -30.79
C ARG A 90 9.75 -21.49 -31.26
N PHE A 91 8.58 -21.68 -31.86
CA PHE A 91 7.66 -20.61 -32.21
C PHE A 91 6.23 -21.11 -32.28
N GLY A 92 5.30 -20.15 -32.32
CA GLY A 92 3.88 -20.40 -32.46
C GLY A 92 3.30 -20.02 -33.81
N LEU A 93 2.19 -20.64 -34.17
CA LEU A 93 1.24 -20.15 -35.14
C LEU A 93 -0.11 -19.98 -34.44
N MET A 94 -0.75 -18.83 -34.62
CA MET A 94 -2.14 -18.65 -34.26
C MET A 94 -2.95 -18.62 -35.55
N VAL A 95 -3.75 -19.65 -35.77
CA VAL A 95 -4.46 -19.84 -37.03
C VAL A 95 -5.94 -19.96 -36.77
N GLY A 96 -6.73 -19.15 -37.46
CA GLY A 96 -8.17 -19.17 -37.30
C GLY A 96 -8.88 -18.18 -38.19
N ILE A 97 -10.09 -17.79 -37.82
CA ILE A 97 -10.89 -16.82 -38.56
C ILE A 97 -10.76 -15.40 -37.99
N GLY A 98 -11.03 -14.39 -38.81
CA GLY A 98 -11.05 -12.99 -38.42
C GLY A 98 -12.02 -12.16 -39.26
N GLY A 99 -12.28 -10.94 -38.81
CA GLY A 99 -13.11 -9.97 -39.52
C GLY A 99 -12.28 -9.08 -40.44
N GLY A 100 -12.61 -9.01 -41.73
CA GLY A 100 -11.87 -8.22 -42.72
C GLY A 100 -12.19 -6.73 -42.65
N ALA A 101 -11.16 -5.89 -42.69
CA ALA A 101 -11.31 -4.44 -42.83
C ALA A 101 -11.22 -4.04 -44.31
N ALA A 102 -12.27 -4.37 -45.07
CA ALA A 102 -12.36 -4.00 -46.48
C ALA A 102 -12.41 -2.47 -46.67
N ASP A 103 -11.89 -1.98 -47.79
CA ASP A 103 -11.91 -0.55 -48.10
C ASP A 103 -13.35 -0.09 -48.37
N ALA A 104 -13.67 1.14 -47.96
CA ALA A 104 -14.96 1.73 -48.24
C ALA A 104 -15.09 2.03 -49.75
N PRO A 105 -16.30 1.92 -50.33
CA PRO A 105 -16.53 2.21 -51.74
C PRO A 105 -16.16 3.66 -52.06
N GLY A 106 -15.31 3.87 -53.07
CA GLY A 106 -14.88 5.21 -53.49
C GLY A 106 -13.74 5.82 -52.66
N SER A 107 -13.22 5.13 -51.65
CA SER A 107 -12.03 5.58 -50.88
C SER A 107 -10.71 4.98 -51.38
N HIS A 108 -10.69 4.41 -52.60
CA HIS A 108 -9.45 3.92 -53.20
C HIS A 108 -8.44 5.07 -53.32
N ASP A 109 -7.37 5.01 -52.53
CA ASP A 109 -6.17 5.79 -52.82
C ASP A 109 -5.49 5.11 -54.02
N PRO A 110 -5.40 5.75 -55.20
CA PRO A 110 -4.74 5.17 -56.37
C PRO A 110 -3.24 4.87 -56.14
N ARG A 111 -2.65 5.34 -55.03
CA ARG A 111 -1.28 5.00 -54.59
C ARG A 111 -1.21 3.73 -53.74
N ARG A 112 -2.35 3.20 -53.26
CA ARG A 112 -2.44 1.91 -52.56
C ARG A 112 -2.76 0.80 -53.57
N SER A 113 -1.72 0.08 -53.98
CA SER A 113 -1.84 -1.18 -54.72
C SER A 113 -2.27 -2.32 -53.78
N THR A 114 -3.46 -2.23 -53.17
CA THR A 114 -4.02 -3.34 -52.38
C THR A 114 -5.30 -3.82 -53.03
N THR A 115 -5.28 -5.09 -53.47
CA THR A 115 -6.46 -5.84 -53.88
C THR A 115 -7.51 -5.81 -52.76
N ASP A 116 -8.80 -5.70 -53.10
CA ASP A 116 -9.89 -5.73 -52.11
C ASP A 116 -9.85 -7.01 -51.25
N ILE A 117 -10.12 -6.88 -49.94
CA ILE A 117 -10.24 -8.00 -49.01
C ILE A 117 -11.61 -8.67 -49.19
N LEU A 118 -11.60 -9.93 -49.60
CA LEU A 118 -12.79 -10.75 -49.83
C LEU A 118 -12.99 -11.79 -48.72
N LEU A 119 -14.23 -12.28 -48.53
CA LEU A 119 -14.45 -13.41 -47.64
C LEU A 119 -13.74 -14.65 -48.21
N GLY A 120 -13.13 -15.44 -47.32
CA GLY A 120 -12.23 -16.53 -47.66
C GLY A 120 -10.80 -16.11 -48.03
N ASP A 121 -10.48 -14.82 -48.12
CA ASP A 121 -9.07 -14.39 -48.19
C ASP A 121 -8.35 -14.68 -46.88
N VAL A 122 -7.02 -14.64 -46.90
CA VAL A 122 -6.17 -14.80 -45.72
C VAL A 122 -5.47 -13.50 -45.40
N VAL A 123 -5.46 -13.10 -44.13
CA VAL A 123 -4.64 -12.01 -43.60
C VAL A 123 -3.56 -12.58 -42.70
N VAL A 124 -2.33 -12.14 -42.91
CA VAL A 124 -1.16 -12.52 -42.11
C VAL A 124 -0.63 -11.29 -41.40
N SER A 125 -0.40 -11.40 -40.09
CA SER A 125 0.14 -10.28 -39.31
C SER A 125 1.54 -9.91 -39.82
N LYS A 126 1.74 -8.61 -40.06
CA LYS A 126 3.02 -8.06 -40.52
C LYS A 126 3.40 -6.82 -39.71
N PRO A 127 4.63 -6.73 -39.15
CA PRO A 127 5.09 -5.53 -38.49
C PRO A 127 4.95 -4.29 -39.38
N GLU A 128 4.30 -3.24 -38.88
CA GLU A 128 4.10 -1.98 -39.60
C GLU A 128 4.20 -0.80 -38.63
N GLY A 129 5.01 0.21 -38.99
CA GLY A 129 5.27 1.38 -38.13
C GLY A 129 5.87 0.97 -36.78
N ASN A 130 5.21 1.37 -35.69
CA ASN A 130 5.64 1.09 -34.32
C ASN A 130 4.98 -0.16 -33.71
N HIS A 131 4.30 -0.98 -34.52
CA HIS A 131 3.57 -2.17 -34.05
C HIS A 131 4.21 -3.45 -34.59
N GLY A 132 4.34 -4.47 -33.74
CA GLY A 132 4.87 -5.80 -34.10
C GLY A 132 3.97 -6.64 -35.02
N GLY A 133 2.92 -6.06 -35.59
CA GLY A 133 1.95 -6.71 -36.48
C GLY A 133 0.57 -6.94 -35.85
N ILE A 134 0.45 -6.75 -34.53
CA ILE A 134 -0.83 -6.70 -33.81
C ILE A 134 -0.99 -5.34 -33.14
N LEU A 135 -2.19 -4.78 -33.23
CA LEU A 135 -2.63 -3.57 -32.52
C LEU A 135 -3.70 -3.96 -31.50
N GLN A 136 -3.41 -3.79 -30.22
CA GLN A 136 -4.42 -3.98 -29.17
C GLN A 136 -5.33 -2.76 -29.08
N TYR A 137 -6.51 -2.82 -29.69
CA TYR A 137 -7.35 -1.64 -29.88
C TYR A 137 -8.20 -1.26 -28.65
N ASP A 138 -8.29 -2.13 -27.65
CA ASP A 138 -9.08 -1.94 -26.42
C ASP A 138 -8.22 -1.54 -25.21
N LYS A 139 -6.91 -1.34 -25.40
CA LYS A 139 -5.96 -0.92 -24.37
C LYS A 139 -5.46 0.50 -24.64
N GLY A 140 -5.60 1.37 -23.65
CA GLY A 140 -5.38 2.79 -23.84
C GLY A 140 -5.93 3.66 -22.73
N ARG A 141 -5.84 4.97 -22.90
CA ARG A 141 -6.31 5.97 -21.93
C ARG A 141 -7.59 6.63 -22.42
N ARG A 142 -8.54 6.85 -21.51
CA ARG A 142 -9.76 7.63 -21.77
C ARG A 142 -9.54 9.06 -21.28
N GLY A 143 -9.41 10.00 -22.21
CA GLY A 143 -9.44 11.45 -21.94
C GLY A 143 -10.82 12.06 -22.23
N PRO A 144 -10.99 13.38 -22.04
CA PRO A 144 -12.19 14.08 -22.46
C PRO A 144 -12.32 14.04 -24.00
N GLY A 145 -13.09 13.10 -24.53
CA GLY A 145 -13.55 13.08 -25.93
C GLY A 145 -12.97 12.02 -26.87
N LYS A 146 -11.85 11.34 -26.54
CA LYS A 146 -11.32 10.22 -27.35
C LYS A 146 -10.61 9.18 -26.49
N PHE A 147 -10.73 7.91 -26.89
CA PHE A 147 -9.90 6.83 -26.38
C PHE A 147 -8.59 6.81 -27.18
N GLU A 148 -7.46 7.00 -26.51
CA GLU A 148 -6.14 6.93 -27.11
C GLU A 148 -5.57 5.52 -26.94
N ILE A 149 -5.37 4.83 -28.06
CA ILE A 149 -4.86 3.45 -28.06
C ILE A 149 -3.37 3.46 -27.71
N GLU A 150 -3.00 2.77 -26.62
CA GLU A 150 -1.61 2.55 -26.21
C GLU A 150 -1.29 1.07 -26.39
N SER A 151 -0.75 0.71 -27.56
CA SER A 151 -0.41 -0.67 -27.88
C SER A 151 1.03 -0.82 -28.35
N HIS A 152 1.80 -1.55 -27.55
CA HIS A 152 3.15 -2.02 -27.87
C HIS A 152 3.19 -3.53 -27.64
N LEU A 153 2.98 -4.29 -28.72
CA LEU A 153 3.07 -5.74 -28.74
C LEU A 153 4.29 -6.18 -29.55
N ASN A 154 4.95 -7.24 -29.09
CA ASN A 154 6.13 -7.80 -29.75
C ASN A 154 5.81 -8.29 -31.18
N SER A 155 6.85 -8.39 -32.01
CA SER A 155 6.74 -8.97 -33.35
C SER A 155 6.99 -10.48 -33.35
N PRO A 156 6.51 -11.21 -34.38
CA PRO A 156 6.96 -12.57 -34.66
C PRO A 156 8.50 -12.61 -34.80
N GLY A 157 9.10 -13.79 -34.58
CA GLY A 157 10.54 -13.97 -34.76
C GLY A 157 11.01 -13.76 -36.21
N ASN A 158 12.28 -13.39 -36.39
CA ASN A 158 12.87 -13.08 -37.70
C ASN A 158 12.73 -14.21 -38.74
N LEU A 159 12.73 -15.47 -38.29
CA LEU A 159 12.49 -16.62 -39.17
C LEU A 159 11.10 -16.55 -39.82
N LEU A 160 10.06 -16.32 -39.02
CA LEU A 160 8.68 -16.22 -39.52
C LEU A 160 8.48 -14.99 -40.40
N ILE A 161 9.09 -13.86 -40.05
CA ILE A 161 9.08 -12.65 -40.90
C ILE A 161 9.75 -12.93 -42.26
N SER A 162 10.92 -13.55 -42.27
CA SER A 162 11.65 -13.85 -43.51
C SER A 162 10.90 -14.89 -44.36
N ALA A 163 10.33 -15.92 -43.73
CA ALA A 163 9.54 -16.94 -44.39
C ALA A 163 8.26 -16.37 -45.00
N THR A 164 7.55 -15.48 -44.30
CA THR A 164 6.35 -14.81 -44.84
C THR A 164 6.68 -13.89 -46.02
N ASP A 165 7.79 -13.14 -45.96
CA ASP A 165 8.21 -12.30 -47.09
C ASP A 165 8.67 -13.12 -48.30
N LYS A 166 9.24 -14.31 -48.08
CA LYS A 166 9.56 -15.26 -49.15
C LYS A 166 8.27 -15.87 -49.73
N LEU A 167 7.37 -16.37 -48.90
CA LEU A 167 6.10 -16.96 -49.35
C LEU A 167 5.22 -15.95 -50.10
N SER A 168 5.19 -14.69 -49.64
CA SER A 168 4.53 -13.59 -50.34
C SER A 168 5.05 -13.41 -51.77
N ARG A 169 6.37 -13.51 -51.98
CA ARG A 169 6.98 -13.49 -53.32
C ARG A 169 6.59 -14.73 -54.12
N ASP A 170 6.64 -15.91 -53.52
CA ASP A 170 6.30 -17.17 -54.19
C ASP A 170 4.83 -17.19 -54.63
N HIS A 171 3.89 -16.69 -53.84
CA HIS A 171 2.48 -16.53 -54.24
C HIS A 171 2.31 -15.57 -55.42
N ARG A 172 3.06 -14.46 -55.48
CA ARG A 172 3.05 -13.56 -56.65
C ARG A 172 3.53 -14.25 -57.94
N PHE A 173 4.44 -15.21 -57.82
CA PHE A 173 4.93 -16.03 -58.93
C PHE A 173 4.17 -17.35 -59.12
N LYS A 174 3.04 -17.56 -58.42
CA LYS A 174 2.25 -18.81 -58.44
C LYS A 174 3.07 -20.07 -58.11
N ARG A 175 4.02 -19.94 -57.18
CA ARG A 175 4.90 -21.03 -56.73
C ARG A 175 4.51 -21.64 -55.38
N GLY A 176 3.64 -20.99 -54.61
CA GLY A 176 3.11 -21.60 -53.38
C GLY A 176 1.99 -22.59 -53.66
N ASN A 177 1.73 -23.49 -52.71
CA ASN A 177 0.84 -24.63 -52.88
C ASN A 177 -0.45 -24.53 -52.04
N MET A 178 -0.76 -23.34 -51.51
CA MET A 178 -1.98 -23.09 -50.73
C MET A 178 -3.26 -23.62 -51.41
N ALA A 179 -3.45 -23.42 -52.71
CA ALA A 179 -4.62 -23.93 -53.43
C ALA A 179 -4.70 -25.46 -53.44
N GLY A 180 -3.57 -26.14 -53.66
CA GLY A 180 -3.50 -27.60 -53.61
C GLY A 180 -3.80 -28.15 -52.22
N TYR A 181 -3.36 -27.46 -51.16
CA TYR A 181 -3.68 -27.84 -49.78
C TYR A 181 -5.16 -27.63 -49.42
N ILE A 182 -5.81 -26.60 -49.98
CA ILE A 182 -7.26 -26.39 -49.84
C ILE A 182 -8.01 -27.58 -50.45
N GLU A 183 -7.68 -27.95 -51.70
CA GLU A 183 -8.31 -29.09 -52.39
C GLU A 183 -8.07 -30.41 -51.66
N GLU A 184 -6.83 -30.66 -51.20
CA GLU A 184 -6.45 -31.85 -50.43
C GLU A 184 -7.30 -31.99 -49.16
N ALA A 185 -7.40 -30.91 -48.37
CA ALA A 185 -8.15 -30.93 -47.12
C ALA A 185 -9.67 -31.01 -47.36
N GLN A 186 -10.21 -30.37 -48.40
CA GLN A 186 -11.62 -30.52 -48.76
C GLN A 186 -11.97 -31.97 -49.07
N LEU A 187 -11.17 -32.64 -49.89
CA LEU A 187 -11.38 -34.06 -50.22
C LEU A 187 -11.34 -34.95 -48.97
N LYS A 188 -10.39 -34.70 -48.05
CA LYS A 188 -10.31 -35.43 -46.77
C LYS A 188 -11.54 -35.18 -45.89
N LEU A 189 -11.98 -33.93 -45.76
CA LEU A 189 -13.11 -33.54 -44.92
C LEU A 189 -14.45 -34.02 -45.50
N GLU A 190 -14.62 -33.98 -46.82
CA GLU A 190 -15.77 -34.55 -47.52
C GLU A 190 -15.87 -36.07 -47.32
N ALA A 191 -14.76 -36.79 -47.37
CA ALA A 191 -14.73 -38.23 -47.09
C ALA A 191 -15.15 -38.57 -45.65
N LEU A 192 -15.00 -37.62 -44.72
CA LEU A 192 -15.47 -37.71 -43.32
C LEU A 192 -16.91 -37.21 -43.14
N GLY A 193 -17.60 -36.80 -44.20
CA GLY A 193 -18.97 -36.28 -44.16
C GLY A 193 -19.08 -34.80 -43.76
N MET A 194 -17.97 -34.06 -43.75
CA MET A 194 -17.91 -32.65 -43.35
C MET A 194 -17.91 -31.72 -44.57
N SER A 195 -19.00 -31.70 -45.34
CA SER A 195 -19.08 -30.92 -46.59
C SER A 195 -19.15 -29.39 -46.42
N HIS A 196 -19.34 -28.90 -45.20
CA HIS A 196 -19.50 -27.47 -44.90
C HIS A 196 -18.21 -26.64 -45.03
N PHE A 197 -17.06 -27.27 -45.28
CA PHE A 197 -15.78 -26.61 -45.61
C PHE A 197 -15.62 -26.22 -47.09
N SER A 198 -16.65 -26.50 -47.90
CA SER A 198 -16.69 -26.12 -49.31
C SER A 198 -16.72 -24.61 -49.49
N PHE A 199 -16.21 -24.12 -50.62
CA PHE A 199 -16.30 -22.71 -50.98
C PHE A 199 -17.78 -22.26 -51.08
N PRO A 200 -18.24 -21.29 -50.27
CA PRO A 200 -19.66 -20.91 -50.24
C PRO A 200 -20.16 -20.25 -51.54
N GLY A 201 -19.26 -19.76 -52.39
CA GLY A 201 -19.59 -19.06 -53.64
C GLY A 201 -19.64 -17.54 -53.47
N ARG A 202 -19.16 -16.80 -54.49
CA ARG A 202 -19.01 -15.34 -54.41
C ARG A 202 -20.31 -14.54 -54.27
N HIS A 203 -21.46 -15.11 -54.61
CA HIS A 203 -22.75 -14.46 -54.41
C HIS A 203 -23.14 -14.33 -52.92
N HIS A 204 -22.45 -15.05 -52.03
CA HIS A 204 -22.55 -14.93 -50.58
C HIS A 204 -21.55 -13.95 -49.97
N ASP A 205 -20.73 -13.30 -50.79
CA ASP A 205 -19.69 -12.37 -50.35
C ASP A 205 -20.24 -10.92 -50.37
N LEU A 206 -20.84 -10.51 -49.26
CA LEU A 206 -21.67 -9.29 -49.17
C LEU A 206 -21.02 -8.26 -48.24
N LEU A 207 -20.54 -7.17 -48.82
CA LEU A 207 -20.10 -5.98 -48.09
C LEU A 207 -21.16 -4.89 -48.21
N PHE A 208 -21.77 -4.52 -47.09
CA PHE A 208 -22.81 -3.48 -47.04
C PHE A 208 -22.20 -2.09 -46.81
N ALA A 209 -22.93 -1.06 -47.23
CA ALA A 209 -22.57 0.33 -46.98
C ALA A 209 -22.42 0.59 -45.47
N THR A 210 -21.42 1.37 -45.06
CA THR A 210 -21.14 1.68 -43.65
C THR A 210 -22.35 2.22 -42.88
N ARG A 211 -23.24 2.96 -43.57
CA ARG A 211 -24.46 3.54 -42.99
C ARG A 211 -25.61 2.55 -42.81
N TYR A 212 -25.58 1.42 -43.50
CA TYR A 212 -26.64 0.42 -43.47
C TYR A 212 -26.34 -0.54 -42.33
N ASN A 213 -27.27 -0.63 -41.38
CA ASN A 213 -27.18 -1.56 -40.26
C ASN A 213 -28.10 -2.76 -40.51
N HIS A 214 -27.71 -3.91 -39.97
CA HIS A 214 -28.52 -5.11 -40.06
C HIS A 214 -29.91 -4.87 -39.44
N PRO A 215 -31.02 -5.13 -40.16
CA PRO A 215 -32.37 -4.81 -39.70
C PRO A 215 -32.75 -5.51 -38.39
N ASN A 216 -32.26 -6.73 -38.18
CA ASN A 216 -32.51 -7.53 -36.99
C ASN A 216 -31.20 -7.80 -36.23
N LYS A 217 -31.03 -7.21 -35.04
CA LYS A 217 -29.77 -7.29 -34.27
C LYS A 217 -29.44 -8.69 -33.74
N THR A 218 -30.40 -9.62 -33.78
CA THR A 218 -30.25 -10.99 -33.23
C THR A 218 -30.13 -12.08 -34.30
N GLU A 219 -30.34 -11.77 -35.58
CA GLU A 219 -30.18 -12.73 -36.68
C GLU A 219 -28.76 -12.70 -37.24
N ASN A 220 -28.15 -13.87 -37.46
CA ASN A 220 -26.83 -14.03 -38.07
C ASN A 220 -26.93 -14.37 -39.58
N ASP A 221 -28.01 -13.97 -40.26
CA ASP A 221 -28.16 -14.17 -41.70
C ASP A 221 -28.66 -12.90 -42.41
N CYS A 222 -28.13 -12.64 -43.61
CA CYS A 222 -28.44 -11.44 -44.38
C CYS A 222 -29.44 -11.70 -45.51
N ARG A 223 -30.36 -12.67 -45.34
CA ARG A 223 -31.36 -12.98 -46.38
C ARG A 223 -32.38 -11.85 -46.57
N ASN A 224 -32.72 -11.17 -45.47
CA ASN A 224 -33.68 -10.08 -45.43
C ASN A 224 -33.05 -8.68 -45.59
N CYS A 225 -31.74 -8.61 -45.82
CA CYS A 225 -31.05 -7.34 -46.02
C CYS A 225 -31.24 -6.80 -47.44
N ASP A 226 -31.36 -5.48 -47.58
CA ASP A 226 -31.48 -4.82 -48.87
C ASP A 226 -30.21 -5.00 -49.70
N ARG A 227 -30.34 -5.69 -50.84
CA ARG A 227 -29.23 -5.94 -51.76
C ARG A 227 -28.76 -4.68 -52.48
N ALA A 228 -29.56 -3.62 -52.52
CA ALA A 228 -29.17 -2.32 -53.06
C ALA A 228 -28.10 -1.62 -52.19
N GLU A 229 -27.98 -1.97 -50.91
CA GLU A 229 -26.98 -1.42 -50.00
C GLU A 229 -25.66 -2.21 -50.02
N VAL A 230 -25.51 -3.20 -50.89
CA VAL A 230 -24.23 -3.91 -51.12
C VAL A 230 -23.35 -3.07 -52.05
N VAL A 231 -22.13 -2.76 -51.62
CA VAL A 231 -21.33 -1.67 -52.19
C VAL A 231 -20.01 -2.12 -52.84
N ARG A 232 -19.98 -3.32 -53.41
CA ARG A 232 -18.77 -3.90 -54.01
C ARG A 232 -18.51 -3.43 -55.43
N THR A 233 -17.25 -3.19 -55.75
CA THR A 233 -16.82 -2.62 -57.04
C THR A 233 -15.90 -3.54 -57.86
N SER A 234 -15.36 -4.63 -57.30
CA SER A 234 -14.38 -5.49 -57.98
C SER A 234 -14.96 -6.73 -58.67
N VAL A 235 -14.25 -7.20 -59.70
CA VAL A 235 -14.54 -8.44 -60.44
C VAL A 235 -14.31 -9.64 -59.52
N PRO A 236 -15.28 -10.57 -59.38
CA PRO A 236 -15.14 -11.71 -58.48
C PRO A 236 -14.02 -12.64 -58.94
N ARG A 237 -13.00 -12.83 -58.09
CA ARG A 237 -12.02 -13.92 -58.18
C ARG A 237 -12.52 -15.10 -57.35
N ASN A 238 -12.28 -16.34 -57.75
CA ASN A 238 -12.66 -17.50 -56.91
C ASN A 238 -11.56 -17.86 -55.91
N ASP A 239 -10.30 -17.77 -56.32
CA ASP A 239 -9.18 -18.14 -55.47
C ASP A 239 -8.95 -17.14 -54.32
N PRO A 240 -8.64 -17.63 -53.11
CA PRO A 240 -8.30 -16.77 -51.99
C PRO A 240 -6.96 -16.06 -52.22
N VAL A 241 -6.86 -14.81 -51.77
CA VAL A 241 -5.63 -13.99 -51.81
C VAL A 241 -5.11 -13.77 -50.41
N VAL A 242 -3.78 -13.69 -50.28
CA VAL A 242 -3.11 -13.40 -49.01
C VAL A 242 -2.77 -11.92 -48.91
N HIS A 243 -3.21 -11.30 -47.81
CA HIS A 243 -2.93 -9.91 -47.45
C HIS A 243 -2.00 -9.87 -46.23
N TYR A 244 -1.14 -8.87 -46.18
CA TYR A 244 -0.15 -8.71 -45.11
C TYR A 244 -0.32 -7.33 -44.48
N GLY A 245 -0.52 -7.27 -43.16
CA GLY A 245 -0.68 -5.98 -42.47
C GLY A 245 -1.01 -6.10 -40.99
N LEU A 246 -1.43 -4.96 -40.42
CA LEU A 246 -1.75 -4.84 -39.01
C LEU A 246 -3.11 -5.49 -38.67
N ILE A 247 -3.13 -6.40 -37.70
CA ILE A 247 -4.36 -7.02 -37.18
C ILE A 247 -4.73 -6.34 -35.86
N ALA A 248 -5.95 -5.84 -35.75
CA ALA A 248 -6.49 -5.28 -34.51
C ALA A 248 -7.07 -6.39 -33.63
N SER A 249 -6.54 -6.56 -32.42
CA SER A 249 -6.96 -7.61 -31.48
C SER A 249 -7.44 -7.01 -30.15
N GLY A 250 -8.45 -7.62 -29.52
CA GLY A 250 -9.01 -7.16 -28.25
C GLY A 250 -10.13 -8.08 -27.75
N ASN A 251 -10.57 -7.91 -26.50
CA ASN A 251 -11.57 -8.79 -25.88
C ASN A 251 -13.02 -8.54 -26.32
N THR A 252 -13.24 -7.58 -27.23
CA THR A 252 -14.59 -7.24 -27.73
C THR A 252 -14.77 -7.78 -29.17
N VAL A 253 -15.97 -8.25 -29.51
CA VAL A 253 -16.28 -8.56 -30.91
C VAL A 253 -16.60 -7.24 -31.62
N VAL A 254 -15.87 -6.90 -32.68
CA VAL A 254 -16.20 -5.73 -33.51
C VAL A 254 -17.36 -6.08 -34.45
N ARG A 255 -18.49 -5.41 -34.27
CA ARG A 255 -19.70 -5.50 -35.11
C ARG A 255 -20.18 -4.09 -35.50
N ASP A 256 -19.24 -3.25 -35.93
CA ASP A 256 -19.50 -1.83 -36.20
C ASP A 256 -18.66 -1.39 -37.41
N ALA A 257 -19.35 -1.12 -38.52
CA ALA A 257 -18.72 -0.68 -39.76
C ALA A 257 -18.00 0.67 -39.60
N HIS A 258 -18.51 1.60 -38.77
CA HIS A 258 -17.86 2.88 -38.52
C HIS A 258 -16.56 2.71 -37.74
N MET A 259 -16.56 1.84 -36.72
CA MET A 259 -15.36 1.49 -35.97
C MET A 259 -14.32 0.82 -36.88
N ARG A 260 -14.75 -0.15 -37.70
CA ARG A 260 -13.90 -0.81 -38.69
C ARG A 260 -13.24 0.20 -39.63
N ASP A 261 -14.03 1.06 -40.27
CA ASP A 261 -13.55 2.03 -41.25
C ASP A 261 -12.62 3.07 -40.59
N THR A 262 -12.89 3.44 -39.34
CA THR A 262 -12.03 4.32 -38.54
C THR A 262 -10.68 3.67 -38.25
N MET A 263 -10.65 2.42 -37.77
CA MET A 263 -9.41 1.69 -37.51
C MET A 263 -8.60 1.44 -38.79
N ARG A 264 -9.29 1.13 -39.90
CA ARG A 264 -8.70 1.00 -41.23
C ARG A 264 -8.04 2.29 -41.69
N ARG A 265 -8.71 3.43 -41.51
CA ARG A 265 -8.23 4.76 -41.92
C ARG A 265 -7.11 5.29 -41.03
N GLU A 266 -7.28 5.24 -39.71
CA GLU A 266 -6.37 5.87 -38.74
C GLU A 266 -5.16 4.98 -38.44
N HIS A 267 -5.34 3.66 -38.38
CA HIS A 267 -4.30 2.72 -37.95
C HIS A 267 -3.89 1.72 -39.04
N LYS A 268 -4.48 1.78 -40.24
CA LYS A 268 -4.20 0.88 -41.36
C LYS A 268 -4.47 -0.60 -41.07
N VAL A 269 -5.36 -0.87 -40.12
CA VAL A 269 -5.79 -2.23 -39.77
C VAL A 269 -6.37 -2.94 -41.00
N VAL A 270 -6.04 -4.21 -41.22
CA VAL A 270 -6.56 -5.06 -42.32
C VAL A 270 -7.52 -6.14 -41.81
N CYS A 271 -7.43 -6.51 -40.53
CA CYS A 271 -8.19 -7.61 -39.94
C CYS A 271 -8.47 -7.34 -38.46
N PHE A 272 -9.58 -7.87 -37.96
CA PHE A 272 -9.96 -7.90 -36.56
C PHE A 272 -9.89 -9.31 -36.00
N ASP A 273 -9.48 -9.39 -34.74
CA ASP A 273 -9.14 -10.58 -33.99
C ASP A 273 -9.55 -10.43 -32.51
N MET A 274 -9.63 -11.52 -31.76
CA MET A 274 -10.05 -11.51 -30.35
C MET A 274 -9.04 -12.07 -29.33
N GLU A 275 -7.93 -12.66 -29.78
CA GLU A 275 -7.05 -13.44 -28.89
C GLU A 275 -5.59 -13.02 -28.95
N ALA A 276 -5.08 -12.63 -30.13
CA ALA A 276 -3.66 -12.42 -30.40
C ALA A 276 -3.01 -11.42 -29.44
N ALA A 277 -3.73 -10.39 -28.99
CA ALA A 277 -3.22 -9.41 -28.03
C ALA A 277 -2.76 -10.05 -26.70
N GLY A 278 -3.35 -11.18 -26.29
CA GLY A 278 -2.94 -11.95 -25.12
C GLY A 278 -1.69 -12.81 -25.32
N LEU A 279 -1.29 -13.04 -26.58
CA LEU A 279 -0.22 -13.98 -26.94
C LEU A 279 1.09 -13.28 -27.28
N MET A 280 1.04 -12.21 -28.09
CA MET A 280 2.23 -11.69 -28.79
C MET A 280 3.43 -11.40 -27.88
N ASN A 281 3.21 -10.98 -26.64
CA ASN A 281 4.29 -10.67 -25.71
C ASN A 281 5.00 -11.90 -25.13
N ASN A 282 4.27 -13.02 -24.98
CA ASN A 282 4.72 -14.21 -24.25
C ASN A 282 4.92 -15.42 -25.16
N PHE A 283 4.30 -15.39 -26.34
CA PHE A 283 4.34 -16.44 -27.35
C PHE A 283 4.68 -15.79 -28.69
N PRO A 284 5.94 -15.86 -29.12
CA PRO A 284 6.36 -15.40 -30.45
C PRO A 284 5.63 -16.23 -31.51
N CYS A 285 4.48 -15.72 -31.96
CA CYS A 285 3.65 -16.39 -32.95
C CYS A 285 3.34 -15.51 -34.14
N LEU A 286 3.19 -16.13 -35.30
CA LEU A 286 2.59 -15.50 -36.46
C LEU A 286 1.07 -15.69 -36.41
N VAL A 287 0.32 -14.62 -36.65
CA VAL A 287 -1.15 -14.66 -36.62
C VAL A 287 -1.67 -14.71 -38.05
N ILE A 288 -2.44 -15.74 -38.36
CA ILE A 288 -2.97 -16.06 -39.70
C ILE A 288 -4.48 -16.16 -39.58
N ARG A 289 -5.19 -15.29 -40.29
CA ARG A 289 -6.64 -15.12 -40.18
C ARG A 289 -7.33 -15.28 -41.52
N GLY A 290 -8.18 -16.29 -41.62
CA GLY A 290 -9.12 -16.43 -42.74
C GLY A 290 -10.28 -15.46 -42.54
N ILE A 291 -10.62 -14.69 -43.56
CA ILE A 291 -11.65 -13.67 -43.44
C ILE A 291 -13.05 -14.29 -43.53
N SER A 292 -13.79 -14.28 -42.42
CA SER A 292 -15.13 -14.88 -42.31
C SER A 292 -16.27 -13.86 -42.31
N ASP A 293 -15.98 -12.61 -41.95
CA ASP A 293 -16.95 -11.52 -41.92
C ASP A 293 -16.25 -10.17 -42.17
N TYR A 294 -17.01 -9.08 -42.20
CA TYR A 294 -16.51 -7.72 -42.43
C TYR A 294 -16.49 -6.84 -41.18
N ALA A 295 -16.43 -7.42 -39.97
CA ALA A 295 -16.41 -6.69 -38.70
C ALA A 295 -17.54 -5.64 -38.56
N ASP A 296 -18.68 -5.89 -39.19
CA ASP A 296 -19.87 -5.03 -39.17
C ASP A 296 -21.08 -5.79 -38.61
N THR A 297 -22.25 -5.15 -38.68
CA THR A 297 -23.49 -5.74 -38.16
C THR A 297 -24.00 -6.93 -38.98
N HIS A 298 -23.43 -7.20 -40.16
CA HIS A 298 -23.86 -8.25 -41.12
C HIS A 298 -23.05 -9.54 -41.00
N LYS A 299 -22.35 -9.72 -39.87
CA LYS A 299 -21.60 -10.94 -39.56
C LYS A 299 -22.52 -12.17 -39.64
N ASN A 300 -22.11 -13.14 -40.45
CA ASN A 300 -22.77 -14.44 -40.62
C ASN A 300 -21.74 -15.58 -40.52
N ASP A 301 -22.22 -16.78 -40.16
CA ASP A 301 -21.35 -17.91 -39.86
C ASP A 301 -21.02 -18.79 -41.09
N LEU A 302 -21.61 -18.49 -42.26
CA LEU A 302 -21.49 -19.29 -43.48
C LEU A 302 -20.05 -19.46 -43.97
N TRP A 303 -19.26 -18.39 -43.87
CA TRP A 303 -17.88 -18.38 -44.37
C TRP A 303 -16.86 -18.93 -43.38
N GLN A 304 -17.22 -19.14 -42.11
CA GLN A 304 -16.27 -19.53 -41.06
C GLN A 304 -15.50 -20.83 -41.38
N PRO A 305 -16.14 -21.92 -41.84
CA PRO A 305 -15.42 -23.16 -42.11
C PRO A 305 -14.42 -23.00 -43.27
N TYR A 306 -14.86 -22.41 -44.39
CA TYR A 306 -13.99 -22.18 -45.55
C TYR A 306 -12.86 -21.19 -45.24
N ALA A 307 -13.15 -20.12 -44.50
CA ALA A 307 -12.15 -19.16 -44.06
C ALA A 307 -11.08 -19.84 -43.17
N ALA A 308 -11.48 -20.65 -42.20
CA ALA A 308 -10.56 -21.42 -41.37
C ALA A 308 -9.66 -22.34 -42.21
N LEU A 309 -10.25 -23.03 -43.20
CA LEU A 309 -9.53 -23.89 -44.13
C LEU A 309 -8.46 -23.12 -44.91
N THR A 310 -8.80 -21.97 -45.49
CA THR A 310 -7.83 -21.15 -46.25
C THR A 310 -6.68 -20.68 -45.36
N ALA A 311 -6.96 -20.26 -44.12
CA ALA A 311 -5.93 -19.85 -43.16
C ALA A 311 -4.97 -21.01 -42.82
N ALA A 312 -5.53 -22.19 -42.55
CA ALA A 312 -4.75 -23.38 -42.24
C ALA A 312 -3.92 -23.88 -43.44
N ALA A 313 -4.46 -23.79 -44.65
CA ALA A 313 -3.73 -24.11 -45.88
C ALA A 313 -2.53 -23.17 -46.09
N TYR A 314 -2.68 -21.88 -45.80
CA TYR A 314 -1.56 -20.94 -45.81
C TYR A 314 -0.50 -21.29 -44.76
N ALA A 315 -0.93 -21.65 -43.54
CA ALA A 315 -0.02 -22.07 -42.48
C ALA A 315 0.77 -23.33 -42.86
N LYS A 316 0.15 -24.30 -43.54
CA LYS A 316 0.82 -25.47 -44.11
C LYS A 316 1.86 -25.07 -45.17
N ASP A 317 1.50 -24.19 -46.10
CA ASP A 317 2.40 -23.69 -47.15
C ASP A 317 3.62 -22.95 -46.55
N LEU A 318 3.41 -22.19 -45.47
CA LEU A 318 4.48 -21.54 -44.73
C LEU A 318 5.42 -22.54 -44.05
N LEU A 319 4.89 -23.56 -43.38
CA LEU A 319 5.71 -24.58 -42.73
C LEU A 319 6.49 -25.44 -43.73
N ALA A 320 5.89 -25.76 -44.88
CA ALA A 320 6.56 -26.47 -45.96
C ALA A 320 7.73 -25.68 -46.59
N LEU A 321 7.70 -24.35 -46.49
CA LEU A 321 8.76 -23.47 -46.97
C LEU A 321 9.99 -23.41 -46.04
N ILE A 322 9.76 -23.54 -44.72
CA ILE A 322 10.79 -23.43 -43.68
C ILE A 322 11.53 -24.76 -43.57
N GLN A 323 12.87 -24.75 -43.57
CA GLN A 323 13.64 -25.98 -43.40
C GLN A 323 13.72 -26.38 -41.91
N PRO A 324 13.60 -27.67 -41.56
CA PRO A 324 13.69 -28.13 -40.17
C PRO A 324 14.97 -27.66 -39.44
N GLN A 325 16.09 -27.56 -40.16
CA GLN A 325 17.37 -27.10 -39.62
C GLN A 325 17.33 -25.64 -39.13
N GLU A 326 16.51 -24.79 -39.76
CA GLU A 326 16.35 -23.38 -39.37
C GLU A 326 15.61 -23.24 -38.03
N ILE A 327 14.79 -24.21 -37.65
CA ILE A 327 14.05 -24.23 -36.37
C ILE A 327 14.96 -24.66 -35.22
N VAL A 328 15.82 -25.66 -35.45
CA VAL A 328 16.73 -26.20 -34.41
C VAL A 328 17.69 -25.13 -33.88
N ALA A 329 18.05 -24.14 -34.71
CA ALA A 329 18.92 -23.03 -34.35
C ALA A 329 18.26 -21.94 -33.47
N LEU A 330 16.94 -22.00 -33.26
CA LEU A 330 16.22 -21.06 -32.38
C LEU A 330 16.29 -21.50 -30.92
N ASP A 331 16.28 -20.52 -30.01
CA ASP A 331 16.13 -20.75 -28.57
C ASP A 331 14.73 -21.30 -28.23
N LYS A 332 14.62 -22.06 -27.13
CA LYS A 332 13.32 -22.60 -26.69
C LYS A 332 12.46 -21.49 -26.11
N LEU A 333 11.14 -21.59 -26.31
CA LEU A 333 10.22 -20.63 -25.72
C LEU A 333 10.08 -20.74 -24.20
N THR A 334 10.32 -21.93 -23.62
CA THR A 334 10.33 -22.14 -22.16
C THR A 334 11.34 -21.27 -21.44
N ASP A 335 12.52 -21.07 -22.03
CA ASP A 335 13.61 -20.29 -21.43
C ASP A 335 13.22 -18.78 -21.32
N ARG A 336 12.29 -18.32 -22.17
CA ARG A 336 11.68 -16.97 -22.09
C ARG A 336 10.47 -16.91 -21.16
N LEU A 337 9.72 -18.01 -21.04
CA LEU A 337 8.60 -18.12 -20.10
C LEU A 337 9.05 -18.12 -18.65
N ASP A 338 10.19 -18.70 -18.27
CA ASP A 338 10.65 -18.68 -16.87
C ASP A 338 10.90 -17.26 -16.35
N GLN A 339 11.34 -16.35 -17.21
CA GLN A 339 11.47 -14.92 -16.89
C GLN A 339 10.12 -14.19 -16.74
N ILE A 340 9.05 -14.68 -17.38
CA ILE A 340 7.71 -14.06 -17.40
C ILE A 340 6.75 -14.74 -16.40
N ASN A 341 6.90 -16.04 -16.16
CA ASN A 341 6.18 -16.83 -15.15
C ASN A 341 6.46 -16.28 -13.76
N GLY A 342 7.69 -15.80 -13.47
CA GLY A 342 7.97 -15.04 -12.25
C GLY A 342 7.07 -13.81 -12.08
N VAL A 343 6.69 -13.14 -13.17
CA VAL A 343 5.82 -11.95 -13.18
C VAL A 343 4.32 -12.33 -13.15
N LEU A 344 3.89 -13.34 -13.89
CA LEU A 344 2.48 -13.78 -13.92
C LEU A 344 2.06 -14.48 -12.62
N ASP A 345 2.93 -15.31 -12.06
CA ASP A 345 2.75 -15.96 -10.76
C ASP A 345 2.71 -14.90 -9.64
N SER A 346 3.48 -13.81 -9.76
CA SER A 346 3.35 -12.66 -8.85
C SER A 346 1.98 -11.98 -8.93
N SER A 347 1.41 -11.84 -10.15
CA SER A 347 0.09 -11.24 -10.35
C SER A 347 -1.04 -12.14 -9.83
N TYR A 348 -0.94 -13.46 -10.03
CA TYR A 348 -1.90 -14.42 -9.51
C TYR A 348 -1.85 -14.51 -7.99
N ARG A 349 -0.65 -14.61 -7.40
CA ARG A 349 -0.46 -14.56 -5.94
C ARG A 349 -1.05 -13.29 -5.34
N LYS A 350 -0.80 -12.14 -5.96
CA LYS A 350 -1.35 -10.86 -5.50
C LYS A 350 -2.88 -10.88 -5.46
N LYS A 351 -3.54 -11.41 -6.49
CA LYS A 351 -5.01 -11.55 -6.52
C LYS A 351 -5.54 -12.43 -5.38
N ILE A 352 -4.85 -13.52 -5.05
CA ILE A 352 -5.23 -14.39 -3.93
C ILE A 352 -5.03 -13.66 -2.60
N LEU A 353 -3.90 -12.98 -2.40
CA LEU A 353 -3.61 -12.23 -1.17
C LEU A 353 -4.63 -11.10 -0.94
N ASP A 354 -5.05 -10.40 -2.00
CA ASP A 354 -6.07 -9.36 -1.94
C ASP A 354 -7.49 -9.93 -1.69
N TRP A 355 -7.76 -11.15 -2.18
CA TRP A 355 -9.00 -11.87 -1.91
C TRP A 355 -9.09 -12.40 -0.47
N ILE A 356 -7.96 -12.86 0.11
CA ILE A 356 -7.89 -13.31 1.50
C ILE A 356 -8.34 -12.20 2.44
N THR A 357 -7.79 -11.00 2.29
CA THR A 357 -8.27 -9.81 3.00
C THR A 357 -7.87 -8.52 2.26
N PRO A 358 -8.74 -7.49 2.29
CA PRO A 358 -8.37 -6.15 1.83
C PRO A 358 -7.53 -5.39 2.86
N LEU A 359 -7.39 -5.89 4.09
CA LEU A 359 -6.64 -5.23 5.15
C LEU A 359 -5.13 -5.32 4.90
N ASP A 360 -4.44 -4.21 5.09
CA ASP A 360 -2.98 -4.11 5.07
C ASP A 360 -2.50 -3.20 6.20
N PHE A 361 -1.95 -3.81 7.25
CA PHE A 361 -1.42 -3.10 8.41
C PHE A 361 0.09 -2.84 8.33
N HIS A 362 0.76 -3.28 7.25
CA HIS A 362 2.20 -3.12 7.10
C HIS A 362 2.56 -1.67 6.80
N ASP A 363 1.90 -1.07 5.80
CA ASP A 363 2.12 0.32 5.40
C ASP A 363 1.82 1.29 6.55
N GLU A 364 0.73 1.05 7.28
CA GLU A 364 0.35 1.87 8.44
C GLU A 364 1.40 1.78 9.56
N GLN A 365 1.83 0.57 9.90
CA GLN A 365 2.88 0.37 10.90
C GLN A 365 4.20 1.04 10.51
N GLN A 366 4.59 0.93 9.24
CA GLN A 366 5.83 1.53 8.75
C GLN A 366 5.75 3.06 8.76
N ARG A 367 4.62 3.64 8.37
CA ARG A 367 4.38 5.09 8.47
C ARG A 367 4.45 5.56 9.91
N VAL A 368 3.74 4.90 10.84
CA VAL A 368 3.78 5.24 12.27
C VAL A 368 5.20 5.18 12.82
N TYR A 369 6.00 4.18 12.43
CA TYR A 369 7.40 4.08 12.86
C TYR A 369 8.28 5.21 12.30
N VAL A 370 8.18 5.49 10.99
CA VAL A 370 9.01 6.49 10.28
C VAL A 370 8.65 7.93 10.66
N ASP A 371 7.36 8.23 10.80
CA ASP A 371 6.87 9.59 11.07
C ASP A 371 6.98 9.97 12.56
N SER A 372 7.34 9.01 13.42
CA SER A 372 7.45 9.22 14.87
C SER A 372 8.87 9.59 15.30
N VAL A 373 8.95 10.33 16.40
CA VAL A 373 10.21 10.64 17.08
C VAL A 373 10.76 9.34 17.70
N PRO A 374 12.08 9.06 17.63
CA PRO A 374 12.67 7.85 18.20
C PRO A 374 12.61 7.82 19.74
N THR A 375 11.46 7.52 20.33
CA THR A 375 11.23 7.33 21.78
C THR A 375 11.07 5.84 22.08
N GLY A 376 10.91 5.43 23.35
CA GLY A 376 10.48 4.08 23.71
C GLY A 376 11.58 3.00 23.83
N GLU A 377 12.86 3.33 23.60
CA GLU A 377 13.97 2.37 23.77
C GLU A 377 14.03 1.77 25.18
N TRP A 378 13.61 2.52 26.19
CA TRP A 378 13.53 2.04 27.57
C TRP A 378 12.60 0.82 27.73
N LEU A 379 11.61 0.65 26.85
CA LEU A 379 10.72 -0.51 26.85
C LEU A 379 11.45 -1.73 26.30
N ILE A 380 12.12 -1.57 25.17
CA ILE A 380 12.90 -2.63 24.52
C ILE A 380 14.03 -3.11 25.45
N ASN A 381 14.69 -2.17 26.13
CA ASN A 381 15.76 -2.48 27.08
C ASN A 381 15.26 -2.94 28.47
N SER A 382 13.96 -3.20 28.63
CA SER A 382 13.39 -3.63 29.91
C SER A 382 13.35 -5.16 30.03
N ASP A 383 13.63 -5.67 31.23
CA ASP A 383 13.51 -7.11 31.54
C ASP A 383 12.11 -7.66 31.21
N VAL A 384 11.06 -6.85 31.38
CA VAL A 384 9.68 -7.27 31.11
C VAL A 384 9.45 -7.52 29.61
N PHE A 385 10.03 -6.69 28.75
CA PHE A 385 9.97 -6.91 27.30
C PHE A 385 10.77 -8.15 26.94
N GLU A 386 12.00 -8.29 27.44
CA GLU A 386 12.85 -9.46 27.20
C GLU A 386 12.18 -10.75 27.64
N TYR A 387 11.61 -10.81 28.84
CA TYR A 387 10.88 -11.99 29.31
C TYR A 387 9.67 -12.34 28.43
N TRP A 388 8.97 -11.34 27.88
CA TRP A 388 7.88 -11.57 26.94
C TRP A 388 8.41 -12.03 25.56
N ALA A 389 9.44 -11.38 25.04
CA ALA A 389 10.08 -11.71 23.77
C ALA A 389 10.68 -13.13 23.80
N ASP A 390 11.27 -13.54 24.93
CA ASP A 390 11.81 -14.88 25.15
C ASP A 390 10.75 -15.93 25.51
N GLY A 391 9.49 -15.52 25.68
CA GLY A 391 8.36 -16.41 25.94
C GLY A 391 8.29 -16.94 27.38
N ALA A 392 9.12 -16.41 28.29
CA ALA A 392 8.97 -16.62 29.73
C ALA A 392 7.68 -15.98 30.27
N ARG A 393 7.13 -15.02 29.51
CA ARG A 393 5.87 -14.34 29.77
C ARG A 393 5.00 -14.37 28.52
N CYS A 394 3.77 -14.88 28.62
CA CYS A 394 2.91 -15.08 27.45
C CYS A 394 2.23 -13.79 26.93
N GLN A 395 2.05 -12.77 27.78
CA GLN A 395 1.39 -11.51 27.43
C GLN A 395 2.11 -10.28 27.97
N LEU A 396 2.23 -9.25 27.13
CA LEU A 396 2.66 -7.91 27.51
C LEU A 396 1.55 -6.92 27.15
N ARG A 397 0.90 -6.31 28.15
CA ARG A 397 -0.15 -5.30 27.92
C ARG A 397 0.38 -3.89 28.16
N CYS A 398 0.23 -3.02 27.18
CA CYS A 398 0.51 -1.60 27.35
C CYS A 398 -0.80 -0.84 27.58
N HIS A 399 -1.02 -0.38 28.82
CA HIS A 399 -2.22 0.36 29.19
C HIS A 399 -1.93 1.85 29.21
N GLY A 400 -2.73 2.66 28.52
CA GLY A 400 -2.49 4.10 28.43
C GLY A 400 -3.65 4.88 27.85
N GLU A 401 -3.67 6.17 28.13
CA GLU A 401 -4.65 7.11 27.58
C GLU A 401 -4.45 7.33 26.08
N ALA A 402 -5.45 7.92 25.42
CA ALA A 402 -5.28 8.41 24.06
C ALA A 402 -4.11 9.43 24.01
N GLY A 403 -3.24 9.30 23.01
CA GLY A 403 -2.11 10.22 22.81
C GLY A 403 -0.84 9.95 23.63
N THR A 404 -0.77 8.87 24.42
CA THR A 404 0.46 8.53 25.20
C THR A 404 1.54 7.77 24.42
N GLY A 405 1.37 7.64 23.09
CA GLY A 405 2.36 6.99 22.21
C GLY A 405 2.24 5.46 22.09
N LYS A 406 1.12 4.86 22.50
CA LYS A 406 0.90 3.39 22.42
C LYS A 406 1.11 2.82 21.01
N SER A 407 0.48 3.43 20.00
CA SER A 407 0.61 3.01 18.60
C SER A 407 2.07 3.04 18.12
N TYR A 408 2.82 4.05 18.54
CA TYR A 408 4.25 4.12 18.28
C TYR A 408 5.04 3.03 19.03
N LEU A 409 4.73 2.75 20.30
CA LEU A 409 5.34 1.63 21.03
C LEU A 409 5.06 0.28 20.35
N CYS A 410 3.84 0.06 19.85
CA CYS A 410 3.51 -1.13 19.06
C CYS A 410 4.34 -1.19 17.77
N ALA A 411 4.46 -0.08 17.04
CA ALA A 411 5.27 -0.01 15.83
C ALA A 411 6.77 -0.24 16.12
N LEU A 412 7.29 0.29 17.23
CA LEU A 412 8.65 0.08 17.71
C LEU A 412 8.91 -1.39 18.06
N ILE A 413 7.99 -2.04 18.78
CA ILE A 413 8.08 -3.47 19.11
C ILE A 413 8.10 -4.31 17.84
N VAL A 414 7.19 -4.04 16.89
CA VAL A 414 7.14 -4.77 15.62
C VAL A 414 8.44 -4.61 14.84
N HIS A 415 8.96 -3.38 14.76
CA HIS A 415 10.23 -3.11 14.09
C HIS A 415 11.40 -3.83 14.77
N HIS A 416 11.50 -3.74 16.10
CA HIS A 416 12.57 -4.37 16.87
C HIS A 416 12.53 -5.90 16.76
N LEU A 417 11.37 -6.54 16.93
CA LEU A 417 11.24 -7.99 16.81
C LEU A 417 11.61 -8.51 15.42
N ARG A 418 11.28 -7.77 14.35
CA ARG A 418 11.67 -8.14 12.99
C ARG A 418 13.19 -8.09 12.77
N LEU A 419 13.90 -7.19 13.46
CA LEU A 419 15.35 -7.06 13.39
C LEU A 419 16.09 -8.07 14.29
N ASP A 420 15.66 -8.20 15.55
CA ASP A 420 16.30 -9.03 16.56
C ASP A 420 15.97 -10.52 16.39
N ARG A 421 14.74 -10.84 15.95
CA ARG A 421 14.23 -12.20 15.81
C ARG A 421 13.73 -12.48 14.38
N PRO A 422 14.61 -12.42 13.36
CA PRO A 422 14.22 -12.52 11.94
C PRO A 422 13.62 -13.88 11.54
N LEU A 423 13.80 -14.92 12.37
CA LEU A 423 13.26 -16.26 12.13
C LEU A 423 11.83 -16.47 12.69
N SER A 424 11.30 -15.49 13.42
CA SER A 424 9.97 -15.56 14.03
C SER A 424 9.01 -14.59 13.35
N PRO A 425 7.85 -15.05 12.85
CA PRO A 425 6.86 -14.15 12.27
C PRO A 425 6.32 -13.16 13.31
N VAL A 426 6.12 -11.91 12.88
CA VAL A 426 5.50 -10.85 13.69
C VAL A 426 4.23 -10.39 12.99
N ILE A 427 3.09 -10.76 13.56
CA ILE A 427 1.76 -10.35 13.11
C ILE A 427 1.40 -9.05 13.81
N HIS A 428 1.07 -8.03 13.03
CA HIS A 428 0.62 -6.72 13.51
C HIS A 428 -0.82 -6.45 13.10
N ILE A 429 -1.65 -6.01 14.05
CA ILE A 429 -3.02 -5.57 13.81
C ILE A 429 -3.17 -4.17 14.42
N SER A 430 -3.57 -3.19 13.61
CA SER A 430 -3.94 -1.85 14.10
C SER A 430 -5.43 -1.63 13.94
N LEU A 431 -6.13 -1.49 15.05
CA LEU A 431 -7.58 -1.27 15.08
C LEU A 431 -7.89 0.22 15.15
N SER A 432 -8.96 0.63 14.48
CA SER A 432 -9.34 2.03 14.34
C SER A 432 -10.85 2.19 14.51
N ASP A 433 -11.26 3.30 15.11
CA ASP A 433 -12.67 3.69 15.28
C ASP A 433 -13.24 4.46 14.09
N HIS A 434 -12.44 4.71 13.04
CA HIS A 434 -12.92 5.33 11.81
C HIS A 434 -13.96 4.45 11.11
N GLU A 435 -15.06 5.06 10.70
CA GLU A 435 -16.25 4.36 10.18
C GLU A 435 -15.94 3.46 8.97
N ASP A 436 -15.06 3.90 8.08
CA ASP A 436 -14.65 3.11 6.91
C ASP A 436 -13.71 1.96 7.26
N SER A 437 -12.83 2.15 8.26
CA SER A 437 -11.98 1.10 8.80
C SER A 437 -12.80 0.04 9.52
N GLN A 438 -13.80 0.42 10.31
CA GLN A 438 -14.67 -0.52 11.02
C GLN A 438 -15.48 -1.43 10.09
N LYS A 439 -15.91 -0.94 8.92
CA LYS A 439 -16.59 -1.77 7.90
C LYS A 439 -15.68 -2.90 7.40
N LEU A 440 -14.37 -2.66 7.34
CA LEU A 440 -13.39 -3.63 6.88
C LEU A 440 -12.83 -4.50 8.01
N GLN A 441 -12.77 -4.01 9.25
CA GLN A 441 -12.26 -4.72 10.44
C GLN A 441 -13.26 -5.73 11.02
N THR A 442 -13.82 -6.57 10.15
CA THR A 442 -14.64 -7.73 10.55
C THR A 442 -13.75 -8.87 11.04
N GLY A 443 -14.29 -9.77 11.87
CA GLY A 443 -13.56 -10.92 12.38
C GLY A 443 -12.91 -11.78 11.28
N VAL A 444 -13.62 -12.03 10.18
CA VAL A 444 -13.13 -12.79 9.03
C VAL A 444 -11.97 -12.08 8.32
N ASN A 445 -12.05 -10.75 8.16
CA ASN A 445 -10.97 -9.98 7.53
C ASN A 445 -9.73 -9.87 8.41
N LEU A 446 -9.90 -9.79 9.73
CA LEU A 446 -8.78 -9.80 10.68
C LEU A 446 -8.08 -11.16 10.69
N LEU A 447 -8.83 -12.26 10.69
CA LEU A 447 -8.27 -13.61 10.52
C LEU A 447 -7.54 -13.75 9.17
N GLY A 448 -8.14 -13.23 8.09
CA GLY A 448 -7.49 -13.17 6.79
C GLY A 448 -6.19 -12.34 6.81
N SER A 449 -6.13 -11.25 7.58
CA SER A 449 -4.91 -10.44 7.75
C SER A 449 -3.80 -11.23 8.43
N MET A 450 -4.12 -11.99 9.48
CA MET A 450 -3.15 -12.83 10.17
C MET A 450 -2.57 -13.90 9.22
N VAL A 451 -3.43 -14.54 8.42
CA VAL A 451 -3.01 -15.50 7.37
C VAL A 451 -2.13 -14.82 6.31
N LYS A 452 -2.56 -13.66 5.78
CA LYS A 452 -1.82 -12.90 4.76
C LYS A 452 -0.41 -12.53 5.25
N GLN A 453 -0.28 -12.09 6.49
CA GLN A 453 1.02 -11.74 7.08
C GLN A 453 1.94 -12.95 7.28
N LEU A 454 1.41 -14.11 7.68
CA LEU A 454 2.19 -15.35 7.75
C LEU A 454 2.63 -15.83 6.37
N LEU A 455 1.76 -15.75 5.35
CA LEU A 455 2.14 -16.11 3.97
C LEU A 455 3.25 -15.21 3.41
N LEU A 456 3.26 -13.93 3.79
CA LEU A 456 4.25 -12.95 3.34
C LEU A 456 5.54 -12.99 4.17
N PHE A 457 5.60 -13.77 5.25
CA PHE A 457 6.79 -13.90 6.08
C PHE A 457 7.96 -14.52 5.31
N ASN A 458 9.14 -13.90 5.39
CA ASN A 458 10.37 -14.30 4.68
C ASN A 458 10.23 -14.44 3.15
N THR A 459 9.28 -13.71 2.56
CA THR A 459 9.13 -13.66 1.11
C THR A 459 10.11 -12.66 0.49
N THR A 460 10.77 -13.08 -0.58
CA THR A 460 11.65 -12.24 -1.40
C THR A 460 11.27 -12.40 -2.87
N PRO A 461 11.73 -11.50 -3.76
CA PRO A 461 11.56 -11.72 -5.20
C PRO A 461 12.10 -13.07 -5.69
N GLU A 462 13.11 -13.61 -5.01
CA GLU A 462 13.77 -14.88 -5.31
C GLU A 462 13.09 -16.09 -4.62
N ASN A 463 12.31 -15.86 -3.55
CA ASN A 463 11.55 -16.87 -2.81
C ASN A 463 10.13 -16.37 -2.50
N PRO A 464 9.19 -16.48 -3.46
CA PRO A 464 7.83 -15.95 -3.31
C PRO A 464 6.97 -16.78 -2.34
N CYS A 465 5.88 -16.19 -1.83
CA CYS A 465 4.99 -16.89 -0.91
C CYS A 465 4.44 -18.18 -1.51
N LYS A 466 4.45 -19.25 -0.71
CA LYS A 466 3.80 -20.52 -1.02
C LYS A 466 2.36 -20.45 -0.54
N ILE A 467 1.42 -20.36 -1.47
CA ILE A 467 -0.01 -20.38 -1.15
C ILE A 467 -0.45 -21.85 -0.95
N PRO A 468 -0.96 -22.23 0.24
CA PRO A 468 -1.50 -23.56 0.49
C PRO A 468 -2.57 -23.96 -0.53
N THR A 469 -2.60 -25.25 -0.88
CA THR A 469 -3.57 -25.80 -1.85
C THR A 469 -5.02 -25.61 -1.40
N THR A 470 -5.28 -25.66 -0.09
CA THR A 470 -6.58 -25.35 0.52
C THR A 470 -7.07 -23.94 0.16
N LEU A 471 -6.21 -22.93 0.32
CA LEU A 471 -6.52 -21.54 -0.04
C LEU A 471 -6.67 -21.36 -1.56
N ARG A 472 -5.85 -22.04 -2.36
CA ARG A 472 -5.95 -21.98 -3.83
C ARG A 472 -7.30 -22.52 -4.31
N ASN A 473 -7.71 -23.69 -3.83
CA ASN A 473 -9.00 -24.29 -4.17
C ASN A 473 -10.18 -23.42 -3.70
N ALA A 474 -10.05 -22.80 -2.52
CA ALA A 474 -11.05 -21.89 -1.98
C ALA A 474 -11.18 -20.61 -2.83
N TYR A 475 -10.08 -20.07 -3.33
CA TYR A 475 -10.07 -18.93 -4.25
C TYR A 475 -10.74 -19.28 -5.59
N GLU A 476 -10.37 -20.41 -6.20
CA GLU A 476 -10.93 -20.85 -7.49
C GLU A 476 -12.43 -21.12 -7.41
N SER A 477 -12.89 -21.72 -6.30
CA SER A 477 -14.31 -21.95 -6.02
C SER A 477 -15.07 -20.72 -5.50
N HIS A 478 -14.40 -19.56 -5.36
CA HIS A 478 -14.95 -18.33 -4.79
C HIS A 478 -15.59 -18.53 -3.41
N CYS A 479 -15.05 -19.48 -2.62
CA CYS A 479 -15.57 -19.89 -1.34
C CYS A 479 -14.68 -19.36 -0.21
N ARG A 480 -14.97 -18.16 0.30
CA ARG A 480 -14.27 -17.58 1.46
C ARG A 480 -15.07 -17.81 2.74
N SER A 481 -14.55 -18.61 3.66
CA SER A 481 -15.18 -18.88 4.96
C SER A 481 -14.21 -18.75 6.13
N GLU A 482 -14.73 -18.45 7.32
CA GLU A 482 -13.94 -18.39 8.55
C GLU A 482 -13.23 -19.73 8.82
N THR A 483 -13.91 -20.86 8.60
CA THR A 483 -13.35 -22.20 8.82
C THR A 483 -12.11 -22.47 7.98
N ILE A 484 -12.11 -22.08 6.70
CA ILE A 484 -10.96 -22.28 5.80
C ILE A 484 -9.78 -21.40 6.23
N LEU A 485 -10.05 -20.13 6.55
CA LEU A 485 -9.02 -19.21 7.03
C LEU A 485 -8.44 -19.67 8.36
N LYS A 486 -9.26 -20.20 9.26
CA LYS A 486 -8.85 -20.76 10.54
C LYS A 486 -7.92 -21.97 10.37
N GLN A 487 -8.34 -22.97 9.60
CA GLN A 487 -7.52 -24.16 9.33
C GLN A 487 -6.18 -23.80 8.69
N THR A 488 -6.20 -22.80 7.80
CA THR A 488 -4.96 -22.33 7.17
C THR A 488 -4.08 -21.57 8.16
N PHE A 489 -4.67 -20.75 9.02
CA PHE A 489 -3.94 -20.02 10.05
C PHE A 489 -3.25 -20.98 11.03
N GLU A 490 -3.95 -21.99 11.53
CA GLU A 490 -3.40 -23.02 12.43
C GLU A 490 -2.25 -23.79 11.76
N ALA A 491 -2.44 -24.23 10.51
CA ALA A 491 -1.39 -24.92 9.76
C ALA A 491 -0.13 -24.07 9.55
N LEU A 492 -0.29 -22.77 9.26
CA LEU A 492 0.85 -21.86 9.12
C LEU A 492 1.54 -21.55 10.45
N LEU A 493 0.80 -21.51 11.57
CA LEU A 493 1.39 -21.35 12.89
C LEU A 493 2.26 -22.56 13.28
N ASP A 494 1.81 -23.78 12.96
CA ASP A 494 2.55 -25.01 13.26
C ASP A 494 3.91 -25.09 12.53
N GLU A 495 4.11 -24.35 11.44
CA GLU A 495 5.38 -24.24 10.73
C GLU A 495 6.43 -23.42 11.50
N HIS A 496 6.00 -22.63 12.50
CA HIS A 496 6.85 -21.71 13.23
C HIS A 496 6.91 -22.05 14.71
N LYS A 497 8.14 -22.22 15.24
CA LYS A 497 8.36 -22.46 16.68
C LYS A 497 7.82 -21.35 17.57
N ARG A 498 7.78 -20.12 17.04
CA ARG A 498 7.33 -18.92 17.77
C ARG A 498 6.85 -17.87 16.78
N THR A 499 5.67 -17.33 17.07
CA THR A 499 5.04 -16.23 16.36
C THR A 499 4.64 -15.16 17.36
N TYR A 500 4.93 -13.90 17.06
CA TYR A 500 4.55 -12.76 17.89
C TYR A 500 3.28 -12.12 17.34
N LEU A 501 2.35 -11.77 18.22
CA LEU A 501 1.15 -11.02 17.87
C LEU A 501 1.16 -9.68 18.62
N VAL A 502 1.14 -8.59 17.87
CA VAL A 502 1.08 -7.23 18.39
C VAL A 502 -0.23 -6.60 17.91
N ILE A 503 -1.07 -6.19 18.85
CA ILE A 503 -2.37 -5.58 18.57
C ILE A 503 -2.36 -4.16 19.14
N ASP A 504 -2.57 -3.17 18.27
CA ASP A 504 -2.83 -1.78 18.62
C ASP A 504 -4.33 -1.49 18.58
N GLY A 505 -4.81 -0.66 19.52
CA GLY A 505 -6.21 -0.26 19.60
C GLY A 505 -7.19 -1.38 19.98
N LEU A 506 -6.78 -2.36 20.81
CA LEU A 506 -7.66 -3.48 21.23
C LEU A 506 -9.01 -3.02 21.84
N ASP A 507 -9.04 -1.83 22.44
CA ASP A 507 -10.25 -1.17 22.97
C ASP A 507 -11.22 -0.66 21.90
N LEU A 508 -10.76 -0.49 20.66
CA LEU A 508 -11.54 -0.05 19.49
C LEU A 508 -12.15 -1.23 18.71
N CYS A 509 -11.96 -2.45 19.21
CA CYS A 509 -12.37 -3.69 18.57
C CYS A 509 -13.89 -3.91 18.60
N SER A 510 -14.48 -4.30 17.46
CA SER A 510 -15.89 -4.74 17.43
C SER A 510 -16.08 -6.06 18.20
N LYS A 511 -17.31 -6.37 18.66
CA LYS A 511 -17.59 -7.60 19.43
C LYS A 511 -17.22 -8.87 18.66
N ASP A 512 -17.49 -8.90 17.36
CA ASP A 512 -17.18 -10.04 16.50
C ASP A 512 -15.67 -10.19 16.30
N ALA A 513 -14.97 -9.09 16.03
CA ALA A 513 -13.51 -9.06 15.94
C ALA A 513 -12.85 -9.48 17.26
N LEU A 514 -13.38 -9.02 18.40
CA LEU A 514 -12.91 -9.40 19.72
C LEU A 514 -13.12 -10.90 19.98
N THR A 515 -14.18 -11.50 19.43
CA THR A 515 -14.44 -12.95 19.57
C THR A 515 -13.40 -13.77 18.81
N ILE A 516 -13.05 -13.37 17.58
CA ILE A 516 -11.97 -14.01 16.79
C ILE A 516 -10.61 -13.81 17.48
N LEU A 517 -10.30 -12.59 17.91
CA LEU A 517 -9.06 -12.32 18.64
C LEU A 517 -9.03 -13.07 19.98
N LYS A 518 -10.18 -13.28 20.64
CA LYS A 518 -10.32 -14.14 21.82
C LYS A 518 -10.10 -15.62 21.50
N ALA A 519 -10.77 -16.16 20.50
CA ALA A 519 -10.76 -17.60 20.21
C ALA A 519 -9.40 -18.16 19.76
N TYR A 520 -8.52 -17.34 19.16
CA TYR A 520 -7.33 -17.86 18.49
C TYR A 520 -6.02 -17.52 19.22
N PRO A 521 -5.72 -16.23 19.54
CA PRO A 521 -4.56 -15.88 20.36
C PRO A 521 -4.83 -15.62 21.86
N LEU A 522 -6.07 -15.33 22.29
CA LEU A 522 -6.37 -14.88 23.67
C LEU A 522 -7.06 -15.94 24.56
N GLU A 523 -7.56 -17.07 24.03
CA GLU A 523 -8.23 -18.14 24.79
C GLU A 523 -7.25 -19.02 25.58
N LEU A 524 -5.95 -18.92 25.29
CA LEU A 524 -4.89 -19.45 26.15
C LEU A 524 -4.71 -18.67 27.47
N ILE A 525 -5.36 -17.50 27.63
CA ILE A 525 -5.17 -16.60 28.77
C ILE A 525 -6.49 -15.86 29.08
N SER A 526 -7.47 -16.59 29.61
CA SER A 526 -8.65 -15.98 30.27
C SER A 526 -8.17 -15.30 31.59
N GLN A 527 -8.69 -14.18 32.09
CA GLN A 527 -10.09 -13.78 32.26
C GLN A 527 -10.17 -12.27 32.60
N ASP A 528 -11.39 -11.71 32.46
CA ASP A 528 -11.87 -10.42 33.00
C ASP A 528 -11.34 -9.12 32.37
N SER A 529 -11.93 -8.77 31.24
CA SER A 529 -11.95 -7.41 30.70
C SER A 529 -12.99 -6.56 31.46
N HIS A 530 -12.55 -5.85 32.49
CA HIS A 530 -13.27 -4.67 32.99
C HIS A 530 -12.68 -3.42 32.34
N VAL A 531 -13.41 -2.86 31.38
CA VAL A 531 -13.25 -1.47 30.97
C VAL A 531 -13.88 -0.61 32.06
N PHE A 532 -13.08 0.14 32.81
CA PHE A 532 -13.54 1.38 33.45
C PHE A 532 -12.35 2.31 33.73
N PRO A 533 -12.44 3.61 33.40
CA PRO A 533 -11.33 4.57 33.46
C PRO A 533 -11.09 5.04 34.91
N PRO A 534 -9.93 5.65 35.23
CA PRO A 534 -9.82 7.10 35.05
C PRO A 534 -8.42 7.60 34.64
N PHE A 535 -8.41 8.87 34.25
CA PHE A 535 -7.28 9.75 33.97
C PHE A 535 -6.72 9.63 32.57
N GLY A 536 -7.36 10.41 31.68
CA GLY A 536 -6.95 10.94 30.38
C GLY A 536 -6.22 12.30 30.49
N GLY A 537 -5.28 12.45 31.43
CA GLY A 537 -4.60 13.72 31.70
C GLY A 537 -3.20 13.87 31.09
N GLN A 538 -2.44 12.80 30.90
CA GLN A 538 -0.99 12.91 30.69
C GLN A 538 -0.62 13.29 29.26
N GLY A 539 -1.30 12.73 28.24
CA GLY A 539 -1.05 13.07 26.84
C GLY A 539 -1.45 14.51 26.52
N VAL A 540 -2.61 14.95 27.02
CA VAL A 540 -3.10 16.33 26.87
C VAL A 540 -2.21 17.31 27.64
N ALA A 541 -1.81 16.97 28.88
CA ALA A 541 -0.91 17.82 29.64
C ALA A 541 0.48 17.94 28.98
N CYS A 542 0.99 16.87 28.37
CA CYS A 542 2.24 16.89 27.60
C CYS A 542 2.11 17.78 26.36
N GLY A 543 1.02 17.65 25.59
CA GLY A 543 0.78 18.47 24.40
C GLY A 543 0.61 19.97 24.71
N VAL A 544 -0.06 20.32 25.82
CA VAL A 544 -0.16 21.72 26.27
C VAL A 544 1.19 22.26 26.73
N GLN A 545 1.98 21.47 27.46
CA GLN A 545 3.33 21.86 27.90
C GLN A 545 4.27 22.07 26.71
N ASP A 546 4.20 21.18 25.72
CA ASP A 546 4.93 21.27 24.46
C ASP A 546 4.60 22.56 23.68
N ALA A 547 3.31 22.87 23.54
CA ALA A 547 2.86 24.09 22.88
C ALA A 547 3.35 25.36 23.58
N VAL A 548 3.27 25.41 24.92
CA VAL A 548 3.78 26.54 25.70
C VAL A 548 5.31 26.62 25.60
N GLY A 549 6.00 25.48 25.68
CA GLY A 549 7.44 25.33 25.54
C GLY A 549 7.99 25.81 24.20
N LEU A 550 7.23 25.63 23.11
CA LEU A 550 7.53 26.18 21.79
C LEU A 550 7.23 27.69 21.73
N ALA A 551 6.08 28.10 22.27
CA ALA A 551 5.59 29.47 22.14
C ALA A 551 6.55 30.52 22.70
N TRP A 552 7.14 30.30 23.88
CA TRP A 552 8.08 31.26 24.47
C TRP A 552 9.40 31.33 23.69
N ARG A 553 9.86 30.21 23.12
CA ARG A 553 11.05 30.19 22.26
C ARG A 553 10.81 30.90 20.95
N LEU A 554 9.65 30.71 20.33
CA LEU A 554 9.24 31.48 19.15
C LEU A 554 9.12 32.98 19.48
N ALA A 555 8.64 33.34 20.68
CA ALA A 555 8.62 34.73 21.12
C ALA A 555 10.04 35.32 21.22
N ILE A 556 11.02 34.56 21.70
CA ILE A 556 12.43 34.98 21.71
C ILE A 556 12.95 35.15 20.28
N LEU A 557 12.73 34.15 19.41
CA LEU A 557 13.21 34.15 18.02
C LEU A 557 12.64 35.30 17.18
N THR A 558 11.47 35.83 17.56
CA THR A 558 10.80 36.91 16.84
C THR A 558 11.07 38.29 17.42
N LYS A 559 11.47 38.40 18.69
CA LYS A 559 11.68 39.69 19.37
C LYS A 559 13.16 40.05 19.60
N VAL A 560 14.07 39.09 19.50
CA VAL A 560 15.51 39.31 19.71
C VAL A 560 16.25 39.33 18.37
N ASP A 561 16.66 40.51 17.93
CA ASP A 561 17.25 40.75 16.59
C ASP A 561 18.58 40.02 16.36
N SER A 562 19.38 39.80 17.41
CA SER A 562 20.65 39.05 17.32
C SER A 562 20.44 37.59 16.89
N LEU A 563 19.33 36.98 17.30
CA LEU A 563 18.97 35.59 16.96
C LEU A 563 18.41 35.44 15.55
N ALA A 564 17.92 36.52 14.92
CA ALA A 564 17.46 36.48 13.54
C ALA A 564 18.60 36.13 12.54
N HIS A 565 19.85 36.47 12.90
CA HIS A 565 21.00 36.38 12.01
C HIS A 565 21.89 35.15 12.28
N SER A 566 21.80 34.52 13.46
CA SER A 566 22.57 33.32 13.80
C SER A 566 21.76 32.04 13.57
N ARG A 567 22.15 31.23 12.59
CA ARG A 567 21.50 29.93 12.33
C ARG A 567 21.73 28.92 13.46
N THR A 568 22.95 28.88 14.01
CA THR A 568 23.35 27.93 15.05
C THR A 568 22.57 28.14 16.35
N LEU A 569 22.34 29.38 16.76
CA LEU A 569 21.57 29.67 17.98
C LEU A 569 20.09 29.34 17.81
N ARG A 570 19.51 29.61 16.62
CA ARG A 570 18.13 29.20 16.29
C ARG A 570 17.95 27.69 16.36
N GLU A 571 18.88 26.96 15.75
CA GLU A 571 18.87 25.49 15.78
C GLU A 571 19.05 24.98 17.22
N SER A 572 19.95 25.58 18.02
CA SER A 572 20.14 25.20 19.43
C SER A 572 18.89 25.43 20.27
N LEU A 573 18.18 26.55 20.11
CA LEU A 573 16.98 26.85 20.89
C LEU A 573 15.80 25.91 20.54
N LEU A 574 15.66 25.56 19.25
CA LEU A 574 14.64 24.61 18.80
C LEU A 574 15.02 23.16 19.12
N GLN A 575 16.30 22.82 19.10
CA GLN A 575 16.79 21.50 19.53
C GLN A 575 16.54 21.30 21.03
N ALA A 576 16.79 22.32 21.85
CA ALA A 576 16.44 22.31 23.27
C ALA A 576 14.95 22.02 23.53
N TRP A 577 14.06 22.61 22.70
CA TRP A 577 12.63 22.30 22.74
C TRP A 577 12.33 20.86 22.34
N ALA A 578 12.96 20.36 21.27
CA ALA A 578 12.79 18.98 20.82
C ALA A 578 13.24 17.97 21.89
N ASP A 579 14.34 18.24 22.59
CA ASP A 579 14.87 17.40 23.66
C ASP A 579 13.96 17.41 24.90
N GLU A 580 13.42 18.56 25.29
CA GLU A 580 12.39 18.67 26.34
C GLU A 580 11.12 17.89 25.99
N ARG A 581 10.64 18.05 24.75
CA ARG A 581 9.47 17.34 24.24
C ARG A 581 9.69 15.83 24.26
N ARG A 582 10.88 15.35 23.86
CA ARG A 582 11.25 13.93 23.88
C ARG A 582 11.22 13.38 25.30
N MET A 583 11.86 14.07 26.26
CA MET A 583 11.83 13.69 27.68
C MET A 583 10.40 13.65 28.23
N GLY A 584 9.55 14.63 27.90
CA GLY A 584 8.14 14.65 28.32
C GLY A 584 7.34 13.46 27.76
N THR A 585 7.57 13.12 26.50
CA THR A 585 6.96 11.97 25.82
C THR A 585 7.43 10.64 26.45
N ASP A 586 8.75 10.49 26.66
CA ASP A 586 9.34 9.32 27.31
C ASP A 586 8.80 9.11 28.72
N ASN A 587 8.68 10.19 29.51
CA ASN A 587 8.14 10.12 30.87
C ASN A 587 6.66 9.70 30.88
N SER A 588 5.84 10.24 29.97
CA SER A 588 4.43 9.85 29.85
C SER A 588 4.28 8.39 29.41
N ALA A 589 5.08 7.95 28.44
CA ALA A 589 5.09 6.57 27.95
C ALA A 589 5.60 5.59 29.02
N ARG A 590 6.60 5.98 29.82
CA ARG A 590 7.11 5.17 30.94
C ARG A 590 6.09 5.03 32.06
N LEU A 591 5.41 6.11 32.45
CA LEU A 591 4.33 6.07 33.46
C LEU A 591 3.17 5.19 32.98
N THR A 592 2.82 5.32 31.71
CA THR A 592 1.84 4.46 31.00
C THR A 592 2.24 2.97 31.14
N TRP A 593 3.49 2.63 30.84
CA TRP A 593 3.97 1.26 30.98
C TRP A 593 4.05 0.77 32.42
N GLN A 594 4.49 1.58 33.39
CA GLN A 594 4.51 1.20 34.81
C GLN A 594 3.11 0.89 35.34
N ASN A 595 2.11 1.69 34.94
CA ASN A 595 0.71 1.39 35.21
C ASN A 595 0.31 0.06 34.57
N GLY A 596 0.72 -0.17 33.32
CA GLY A 596 0.50 -1.43 32.63
C GLY A 596 1.13 -2.63 33.34
N GLU A 597 2.35 -2.49 33.88
CA GLU A 597 3.07 -3.55 34.63
C GLU A 597 2.31 -3.96 35.90
N LEU A 598 1.73 -3.01 36.63
CA LEU A 598 0.86 -3.30 37.79
C LEU A 598 -0.39 -4.09 37.39
N CYS A 599 -1.01 -3.75 36.25
CA CYS A 599 -2.16 -4.46 35.69
C CYS A 599 -1.82 -5.84 35.11
N ASN A 600 -0.54 -6.07 34.84
CA ASN A 600 0.01 -7.24 34.17
C ASN A 600 0.58 -8.28 35.15
N LYS A 601 0.60 -8.00 36.45
CA LYS A 601 0.85 -9.03 37.45
C LYS A 601 -0.39 -9.92 37.51
N GLU A 602 -0.35 -11.08 36.86
CA GLU A 602 -1.36 -12.13 37.08
C GLU A 602 -1.49 -12.41 38.58
N GLY A 603 -2.68 -12.84 39.02
CA GLY A 603 -3.14 -12.99 40.42
C GLY A 603 -2.21 -13.76 41.37
N SER A 604 -1.03 -13.20 41.62
CA SER A 604 -0.04 -13.67 42.56
C SER A 604 -0.45 -13.22 43.94
N TRP A 605 -0.31 -14.10 44.93
CA TRP A 605 -0.48 -13.76 46.34
C TRP A 605 0.34 -12.51 46.75
N SER A 606 1.47 -12.27 46.07
CA SER A 606 2.30 -11.07 46.27
C SER A 606 1.61 -9.77 45.84
N LEU A 607 0.80 -9.79 44.78
CA LEU A 607 0.01 -8.63 44.34
C LEU A 607 -1.11 -8.34 45.33
N SER A 608 -1.80 -9.38 45.81
CA SER A 608 -2.83 -9.25 46.85
C SER A 608 -2.27 -8.67 48.14
N ILE A 609 -1.06 -9.08 48.53
CA ILE A 609 -0.34 -8.48 49.67
C ILE A 609 0.07 -7.05 49.37
N GLN A 610 0.62 -6.75 48.19
CA GLN A 610 1.00 -5.39 47.80
C GLN A 610 -0.20 -4.44 47.81
N LEU A 611 -1.35 -4.86 47.26
CA LEU A 611 -2.61 -4.10 47.27
C LEU A 611 -3.20 -3.98 48.67
N ALA A 612 -3.16 -5.04 49.48
CA ALA A 612 -3.59 -5.00 50.88
C ALA A 612 -2.71 -4.05 51.70
N CYS A 613 -1.38 -4.12 51.55
CA CYS A 613 -0.44 -3.18 52.15
C CYS A 613 -0.69 -1.76 51.66
N LEU A 614 -0.94 -1.54 50.36
CA LEU A 614 -1.25 -0.21 49.83
C LEU A 614 -2.55 0.33 50.43
N ASN A 615 -3.60 -0.49 50.54
CA ASN A 615 -4.86 -0.14 51.18
C ASN A 615 -4.73 0.11 52.69
N ILE A 616 -3.91 -0.68 53.39
CA ILE A 616 -3.60 -0.50 54.81
C ILE A 616 -2.82 0.81 55.01
N VAL A 617 -1.79 1.05 54.21
CA VAL A 617 -0.99 2.28 54.24
C VAL A 617 -1.87 3.48 53.87
N GLN A 618 -2.71 3.39 52.85
CA GLN A 618 -3.58 4.47 52.41
C GLN A 618 -4.73 4.72 53.40
N GLY A 619 -5.24 3.68 54.06
CA GLY A 619 -6.21 3.78 55.15
C GLY A 619 -5.59 4.36 56.43
N PHE A 620 -4.37 3.94 56.78
CA PHE A 620 -3.61 4.46 57.92
C PHE A 620 -3.18 5.92 57.71
N LEU A 621 -2.59 6.23 56.56
CA LEU A 621 -2.23 7.60 56.18
C LEU A 621 -3.50 8.47 56.06
N GLY A 622 -4.59 7.95 55.48
CA GLY A 622 -5.87 8.63 55.41
C GLY A 622 -6.48 8.93 56.78
N ALA A 623 -6.37 8.01 57.75
CA ALA A 623 -6.76 8.22 59.14
C ALA A 623 -5.89 9.26 59.87
N LEU A 624 -4.62 9.40 59.45
CA LEU A 624 -3.71 10.47 59.89
C LEU A 624 -3.88 11.78 59.09
N GLY A 625 -4.83 11.86 58.16
CA GLY A 625 -5.04 13.03 57.30
C GLY A 625 -3.97 13.21 56.21
N ILE A 626 -3.04 12.26 56.07
CA ILE A 626 -1.97 12.26 55.08
C ILE A 626 -2.49 11.51 53.84
N ARG A 627 -2.73 12.21 52.73
CA ARG A 627 -2.98 11.55 51.44
C ARG A 627 -1.69 11.53 50.62
N LEU A 628 -1.31 10.35 50.12
CA LEU A 628 -0.25 10.22 49.11
C LEU A 628 -0.68 11.02 47.87
N GLY A 629 -0.06 12.18 47.66
CA GLY A 629 -0.23 12.96 46.43
C GLY A 629 0.37 12.21 45.23
N PRO A 630 0.10 12.64 44.00
CA PRO A 630 0.72 12.07 42.81
C PRO A 630 2.25 12.06 43.00
N PHE A 631 2.87 10.91 42.70
CA PHE A 631 4.32 10.70 42.77
C PHE A 631 5.06 11.92 42.20
N GLY A 632 6.15 12.35 42.84
CA GLY A 632 6.85 13.64 42.64
C GLY A 632 7.39 13.96 41.24
N ALA A 633 6.95 13.27 40.19
CA ALA A 633 7.31 13.48 38.79
C ALA A 633 7.03 14.91 38.29
N ASP A 634 5.90 15.55 38.66
CA ASP A 634 5.61 16.93 38.23
C ASP A 634 6.63 17.95 38.77
N SER A 635 7.11 17.75 40.01
CA SER A 635 8.10 18.66 40.61
C SER A 635 9.48 18.60 39.93
N GLN A 636 9.79 17.49 39.27
CA GLN A 636 11.06 17.33 38.55
C GLN A 636 11.09 18.11 37.24
N GLY A 637 9.93 18.48 36.66
CA GLY A 637 9.88 19.21 35.39
C GLY A 637 10.73 18.53 34.30
N TYR A 638 11.71 19.28 33.79
CA TYR A 638 12.72 18.83 32.81
C TYR A 638 14.10 18.62 33.42
N ARG A 639 14.22 18.47 34.74
CA ARG A 639 15.49 18.26 35.42
C ARG A 639 16.24 17.05 34.83
N GLY A 640 17.43 17.30 34.29
CA GLY A 640 18.25 16.30 33.62
C GLY A 640 18.16 16.31 32.08
N CYS A 641 17.30 17.13 31.47
CA CYS A 641 17.33 17.38 30.03
C CYS A 641 18.57 18.20 29.67
N VAL A 642 19.47 17.60 28.89
CA VAL A 642 20.68 18.26 28.38
C VAL A 642 20.27 19.30 27.35
N GLY A 643 20.76 20.54 27.48
CA GLY A 643 20.46 21.61 26.52
C GLY A 643 19.12 22.34 26.73
N GLY A 644 18.32 22.03 27.76
CA GLY A 644 16.99 22.64 28.00
C GLY A 644 16.94 24.15 28.32
N GLY A 645 18.07 24.87 28.20
CA GLY A 645 18.12 26.32 28.44
C GLY A 645 17.95 26.73 29.89
N PHE A 646 18.29 25.84 30.84
CA PHE A 646 18.28 26.10 32.27
C PHE A 646 19.56 25.59 32.93
N THR A 647 19.95 26.20 34.05
CA THR A 647 21.18 25.87 34.77
C THR A 647 20.88 24.88 35.90
N THR A 648 21.14 23.60 35.67
CA THR A 648 20.90 22.53 36.66
C THR A 648 21.67 22.72 37.96
N GLU A 649 22.88 23.29 37.89
CA GLU A 649 23.72 23.64 39.06
C GLU A 649 23.06 24.72 39.96
N HIS A 650 22.23 25.59 39.37
CA HIS A 650 21.46 26.61 40.08
C HIS A 650 19.99 26.21 40.25
N GLY A 651 19.70 24.90 40.28
CA GLY A 651 18.35 24.37 40.51
C GLY A 651 17.37 24.54 39.36
N GLY A 652 17.86 24.80 38.15
CA GLY A 652 17.04 24.87 36.94
C GLY A 652 16.45 23.53 36.51
N GLY A 653 15.36 23.60 35.74
CA GLY A 653 14.62 22.44 35.19
C GLY A 653 13.46 21.95 36.06
N ILE A 654 13.36 22.38 37.32
CA ILE A 654 12.21 22.03 38.18
C ILE A 654 10.97 22.85 37.82
N LYS A 655 9.79 22.33 38.14
CA LYS A 655 8.51 23.03 37.94
C LYS A 655 7.93 23.53 39.24
N LEU A 656 7.59 24.81 39.32
CA LEU A 656 6.89 25.34 40.49
C LEU A 656 5.46 24.81 40.57
N GLY A 657 4.99 24.54 41.80
CA GLY A 657 3.67 23.99 42.04
C GLY A 657 2.60 25.06 41.83
N GLN A 658 1.52 24.73 41.12
CA GLN A 658 0.41 25.66 40.95
C GLN A 658 -0.37 25.79 42.28
N VAL A 659 -0.30 26.97 42.89
CA VAL A 659 -1.07 27.33 44.10
C VAL A 659 -1.97 28.53 43.83
N TYR A 660 -3.01 28.71 44.64
CA TYR A 660 -3.74 29.97 44.68
C TYR A 660 -2.91 31.03 45.43
N VAL A 661 -2.81 32.21 44.83
CA VAL A 661 -2.13 33.37 45.38
C VAL A 661 -3.07 34.56 45.42
N GLN A 662 -2.89 35.40 46.43
CA GLN A 662 -3.38 36.76 46.41
C GLN A 662 -2.37 37.62 45.67
N ILE A 663 -2.83 38.33 44.65
CA ILE A 663 -2.02 39.28 43.89
C ILE A 663 -2.55 40.70 44.10
N ARG A 664 -1.61 41.63 44.30
CA ARG A 664 -1.82 43.07 44.21
C ARG A 664 -1.06 43.60 43.00
N LEU A 665 -1.72 44.39 42.16
CA LEU A 665 -1.09 45.07 41.03
C LEU A 665 -0.68 46.50 41.45
N PRO A 666 0.38 47.08 40.86
CA PRO A 666 0.88 48.41 41.23
C PRO A 666 -0.21 49.50 41.24
N ASP A 667 -1.07 49.49 40.23
CA ASP A 667 -2.09 50.54 40.00
C ASP A 667 -3.49 50.16 40.54
N SER A 668 -3.61 49.09 41.32
CA SER A 668 -4.91 48.58 41.80
C SER A 668 -4.90 48.33 43.31
N PRO A 669 -5.83 48.95 44.07
CA PRO A 669 -6.03 48.62 45.48
C PRO A 669 -6.76 47.29 45.68
N ILE A 670 -7.33 46.71 44.60
CA ILE A 670 -8.09 45.46 44.66
C ILE A 670 -7.14 44.28 44.69
N LEU A 671 -7.22 43.50 45.78
CA LEU A 671 -6.61 42.18 45.88
C LEU A 671 -7.43 41.15 45.09
N ARG A 672 -6.74 40.35 44.27
CA ARG A 672 -7.36 39.27 43.52
C ARG A 672 -6.81 37.94 44.00
N VAL A 673 -7.66 36.93 44.11
CA VAL A 673 -7.25 35.55 44.31
C VAL A 673 -7.26 34.87 42.95
N GLU A 674 -6.09 34.42 42.50
CA GLU A 674 -5.94 33.70 41.23
C GLU A 674 -4.86 32.62 41.35
N LEU A 675 -4.70 31.80 40.31
CA LEU A 675 -3.65 30.78 40.31
C LEU A 675 -2.28 31.44 40.05
N SER A 676 -1.25 30.95 40.75
CA SER A 676 0.14 31.45 40.66
C SER A 676 0.68 31.56 39.23
N ASP A 677 0.34 30.64 38.34
CA ASP A 677 0.73 30.70 36.93
C ASP A 677 0.07 31.87 36.17
N GLN A 678 -1.14 32.28 36.55
CA GLN A 678 -1.78 33.46 35.99
C GLN A 678 -1.15 34.74 36.54
N ALA A 679 -0.92 34.79 37.85
CA ALA A 679 -0.31 35.91 38.54
C ALA A 679 1.10 36.23 38.01
N LEU A 680 1.92 35.19 37.84
CA LEU A 680 3.31 35.32 37.37
C LEU A 680 3.41 35.69 35.88
N ARG A 681 2.33 35.53 35.10
CA ARG A 681 2.26 35.86 33.66
C ARG A 681 1.73 37.26 33.36
N ARG A 682 1.43 38.09 34.37
CA ARG A 682 0.93 39.46 34.18
C ARG A 682 2.01 40.47 33.77
N VAL A 683 3.27 40.03 33.68
CA VAL A 683 4.38 40.86 33.22
C VAL A 683 4.41 40.93 31.68
N PRO A 684 4.88 42.03 31.06
CA PRO A 684 4.89 42.20 29.61
C PRO A 684 6.06 41.49 28.90
N THR A 685 6.99 40.89 29.66
CA THR A 685 8.18 40.21 29.16
C THR A 685 7.97 38.71 28.95
N ILE A 686 8.86 38.06 28.19
CA ILE A 686 8.76 36.62 27.90
C ILE A 686 9.04 35.78 29.15
N LEU A 687 10.04 36.17 29.96
CA LEU A 687 10.38 35.52 31.22
C LEU A 687 9.94 36.39 32.40
N THR A 688 9.74 35.75 33.55
CA THR A 688 9.39 36.41 34.81
C THR A 688 10.54 36.30 35.79
N LEU A 689 10.91 37.41 36.45
CA LEU A 689 11.87 37.40 37.54
C LEU A 689 11.12 37.47 38.87
N LEU A 690 11.10 36.36 39.60
CA LEU A 690 10.48 36.27 40.91
C LEU A 690 11.49 36.66 42.01
N VAL A 691 11.16 37.68 42.80
CA VAL A 691 11.96 38.12 43.95
C VAL A 691 11.28 37.65 45.23
N VAL A 692 11.90 36.69 45.93
CA VAL A 692 11.34 36.06 47.13
C VAL A 692 11.81 36.82 48.37
N ALA A 693 10.96 37.67 48.92
CA ALA A 693 11.31 38.55 50.03
C ALA A 693 10.11 38.92 50.91
N PRO A 694 10.28 38.96 52.25
CA PRO A 694 9.25 39.51 53.12
C PRO A 694 9.07 41.01 52.85
N MET A 695 7.83 41.48 52.86
CA MET A 695 7.46 42.89 52.56
C MET A 695 8.16 43.94 53.43
N GLN A 696 8.50 43.62 54.69
CA GLN A 696 8.99 44.57 55.70
C GLN A 696 10.50 44.44 55.95
N CYS A 697 11.33 44.65 54.92
CA CYS A 697 12.78 44.64 55.07
C CYS A 697 13.38 46.00 54.65
N PRO A 698 13.92 46.83 55.58
CA PRO A 698 14.52 48.14 55.26
C PRO A 698 15.71 48.05 54.30
N GLU A 699 16.38 46.91 54.25
CA GLU A 699 17.50 46.62 53.33
C GLU A 699 17.04 46.40 51.89
N MET A 700 15.72 46.28 51.64
CA MET A 700 15.17 45.93 50.35
C MET A 700 15.31 47.07 49.33
N GLU A 701 15.15 48.35 49.69
CA GLU A 701 15.31 49.47 48.74
C GLU A 701 16.73 49.55 48.15
N GLN A 702 17.77 49.30 48.96
CA GLN A 702 19.15 49.25 48.47
C GLN A 702 19.42 48.00 47.62
N GLU A 703 18.85 46.86 47.99
CA GLU A 703 18.94 45.61 47.23
C GLU A 703 18.21 45.72 45.88
N LEU A 704 17.09 46.46 45.84
CA LEU A 704 16.28 46.75 44.65
C LEU A 704 17.05 47.60 43.63
N ASP A 705 17.77 48.62 44.07
CA ASP A 705 18.63 49.43 43.19
C ASP A 705 19.78 48.59 42.61
N GLY A 706 20.39 47.73 43.43
CA GLY A 706 21.41 46.77 42.99
C GLY A 706 20.87 45.76 41.98
N LEU A 707 19.64 45.27 42.16
CA LEU A 707 18.94 44.39 41.23
C LEU A 707 18.73 45.07 39.86
N LEU A 708 18.24 46.31 39.85
CA LEU A 708 18.02 47.06 38.61
C LEU A 708 19.33 47.31 37.88
N GLN A 709 20.41 47.60 38.60
CA GLN A 709 21.73 47.75 38.01
C GLN A 709 22.23 46.45 37.38
N VAL A 710 22.04 45.31 38.04
CA VAL A 710 22.40 43.98 37.50
C VAL A 710 21.60 43.65 36.24
N LEU A 711 20.30 43.94 36.22
CA LEU A 711 19.45 43.74 35.03
C LEU A 711 19.85 44.65 33.87
N GLN A 712 20.14 45.93 34.13
CA GLN A 712 20.58 46.88 33.11
C GLN A 712 21.97 46.53 32.53
N GLN A 713 22.81 45.86 33.32
CA GLN A 713 24.13 45.38 32.89
C GLN A 713 24.08 44.02 32.20
N SER A 714 22.98 43.27 32.33
CA SER A 714 22.80 42.02 31.57
C SER A 714 22.57 42.36 30.11
N GLY A 715 23.31 41.78 29.17
CA GLY A 715 23.13 42.04 27.73
C GLY A 715 21.87 41.40 27.15
N ILE A 716 20.89 41.07 28.00
CA ILE A 716 19.64 40.42 27.64
C ILE A 716 18.66 41.46 27.07
N ASP A 717 17.98 41.10 25.98
CA ASP A 717 16.99 41.97 25.36
C ASP A 717 15.85 42.34 26.34
N PRO A 718 15.44 43.62 26.45
CA PRO A 718 14.40 44.07 27.38
C PRO A 718 13.04 43.39 27.21
N SER A 719 12.76 42.82 26.03
CA SER A 719 11.55 42.03 25.77
C SER A 719 11.57 40.64 26.43
N VAL A 720 12.76 40.12 26.73
CA VAL A 720 12.98 38.83 27.40
C VAL A 720 12.97 39.01 28.91
N LEU A 721 13.82 39.90 29.44
CA LEU A 721 13.89 40.27 30.85
C LEU A 721 14.21 41.76 31.00
N SER A 722 13.47 42.44 31.86
CA SER A 722 13.70 43.85 32.22
C SER A 722 13.15 44.14 33.62
N GLU A 723 13.18 45.40 34.04
CA GLU A 723 12.50 45.84 35.27
C GLU A 723 11.01 45.44 35.29
N GLN A 724 10.35 45.43 34.13
CA GLN A 724 8.93 45.09 34.04
C GLN A 724 8.65 43.60 34.23
N SER A 725 9.69 42.75 34.23
CA SER A 725 9.61 41.31 34.48
C SER A 725 9.45 40.95 35.94
N ILE A 726 9.63 41.91 36.85
CA ILE A 726 9.76 41.62 38.27
C ILE A 726 8.39 41.37 38.89
N VAL A 727 8.27 40.25 39.60
CA VAL A 727 7.14 39.95 40.49
C VAL A 727 7.72 39.66 41.87
N GLN A 728 7.23 40.38 42.88
CA GLN A 728 7.64 40.15 44.25
C GLN A 728 6.78 39.04 44.86
N PHE A 729 7.42 38.07 45.51
CA PHE A 729 6.74 37.02 46.25
C PHE A 729 7.00 37.18 47.74
N ASP A 730 5.94 37.50 48.48
CA ASP A 730 6.02 37.64 49.93
C ASP A 730 6.05 36.26 50.59
N SER A 731 7.19 35.93 51.18
CA SER A 731 7.42 34.67 51.89
C SER A 731 6.95 34.70 53.35
N SER A 732 6.41 35.83 53.83
CA SER A 732 5.94 35.94 55.22
C SER A 732 4.57 35.26 55.42
N ASN A 733 4.39 34.66 56.60
CA ASN A 733 3.12 34.04 57.02
C ASN A 733 2.21 35.03 57.78
N SER A 734 2.38 36.34 57.62
CA SER A 734 1.57 37.33 58.38
C SER A 734 0.11 37.37 57.91
N LEU A 735 -0.80 37.55 58.87
CA LEU A 735 -2.23 37.81 58.65
C LEU A 735 -2.49 39.24 58.15
N ASP A 736 -1.46 40.10 58.11
CA ASP A 736 -1.60 41.48 57.66
C ASP A 736 -1.98 41.55 56.17
N HIS A 737 -2.95 42.41 55.84
CA HIS A 737 -3.30 42.70 54.46
C HIS A 737 -2.06 43.22 53.71
N LEU A 738 -1.90 42.84 52.43
CA LEU A 738 -0.92 43.45 51.51
C LEU A 738 -1.30 44.93 51.31
N SER A 739 -1.01 45.82 52.28
CA SER A 739 -1.58 47.16 52.41
C SER A 739 -0.77 48.26 51.74
N ASP A 740 0.52 48.04 51.48
CA ASP A 740 1.42 49.11 51.02
C ASP A 740 1.52 49.20 49.49
N ALA A 741 1.81 50.41 49.00
CA ALA A 741 2.04 50.66 47.57
C ALA A 741 3.39 50.05 47.15
N SER A 742 3.37 49.09 46.22
CA SER A 742 4.58 48.48 45.66
C SER A 742 4.73 48.86 44.19
N ARG A 743 5.99 49.05 43.76
CA ARG A 743 6.39 49.35 42.37
C ARG A 743 6.02 48.22 41.39
N TRP A 744 5.90 46.99 41.89
CA TRP A 744 5.68 45.79 41.08
C TRP A 744 4.53 44.93 41.61
N PRO A 745 4.01 43.98 40.81
CA PRO A 745 3.04 43.02 41.30
C PRO A 745 3.58 42.25 42.51
N VAL A 746 2.80 42.20 43.59
CA VAL A 746 3.15 41.45 44.80
C VAL A 746 2.19 40.28 44.97
N CYS A 747 2.75 39.09 45.09
CA CYS A 747 2.05 37.84 45.26
C CYS A 747 2.32 37.25 46.64
N ARG A 748 1.29 36.72 47.28
CA ARG A 748 1.39 35.89 48.49
C ARG A 748 0.51 34.66 48.34
N VAL A 749 0.89 33.53 48.93
CA VAL A 749 0.01 32.35 49.00
C VAL A 749 -1.33 32.74 49.63
N ALA A 750 -2.44 32.40 48.97
CA ALA A 750 -3.76 32.70 49.48
C ALA A 750 -4.09 31.80 50.70
N PRO A 751 -4.47 32.38 51.85
CA PRO A 751 -4.89 31.60 53.01
C PRO A 751 -6.22 30.88 52.77
N ALA A 752 -6.43 29.78 53.49
CA ALA A 752 -7.47 28.79 53.18
C ALA A 752 -8.90 29.34 53.31
N ASP A 753 -9.11 30.32 54.18
CA ASP A 753 -10.35 31.07 54.38
C ASP A 753 -10.78 31.84 53.13
N LEU A 754 -9.83 32.33 52.34
CA LEU A 754 -10.09 33.07 51.10
C LEU A 754 -10.32 32.17 49.87
N LEU A 755 -10.17 30.86 50.03
CA LEU A 755 -10.40 29.88 48.97
C LEU A 755 -11.82 29.30 48.99
N ILE A 756 -12.69 29.77 49.90
CA ILE A 756 -14.10 29.37 49.94
C ILE A 756 -14.78 29.81 48.64
N GLY A 757 -15.35 28.85 47.91
CA GLY A 757 -15.97 29.09 46.60
C GLY A 757 -15.02 29.00 45.40
N TYR A 758 -13.72 28.81 45.62
CA TYR A 758 -12.76 28.50 44.55
C TYR A 758 -12.66 26.98 44.33
N PRO A 759 -12.36 26.52 43.10
CA PRO A 759 -12.24 25.11 42.79
C PRO A 759 -10.91 24.54 43.32
N VAL A 760 -10.87 24.24 44.62
CA VAL A 760 -9.73 23.61 45.30
C VAL A 760 -9.84 22.09 45.19
N ARG A 761 -8.83 21.45 44.61
CA ARG A 761 -8.81 19.99 44.42
C ARG A 761 -8.48 19.25 45.73
N PRO A 762 -9.01 18.03 45.95
CA PRO A 762 -8.60 17.18 47.07
C PRO A 762 -7.08 16.94 47.06
N GLY A 763 -6.39 17.17 48.19
CA GLY A 763 -4.93 17.05 48.29
C GLY A 763 -4.15 18.31 47.89
N TYR A 764 -4.83 19.44 47.62
CA TYR A 764 -4.20 20.75 47.48
C TYR A 764 -3.33 21.08 48.71
N ASN A 765 -2.11 21.53 48.46
CA ASN A 765 -1.19 21.93 49.51
C ASN A 765 -0.54 23.27 49.10
N SER A 766 -0.95 24.33 49.79
CA SER A 766 -0.51 25.71 49.58
C SER A 766 0.99 25.90 49.82
N ASN A 767 1.61 25.04 50.62
CA ASN A 767 3.04 25.06 50.89
C ASN A 767 3.87 24.46 49.74
N GLN A 768 3.27 23.84 48.71
CA GLN A 768 4.05 23.23 47.63
C GLN A 768 4.89 24.24 46.85
N PHE A 769 4.37 25.45 46.62
CA PHE A 769 5.10 26.51 45.92
C PHE A 769 6.38 26.87 46.68
N MET A 770 6.25 27.20 47.96
CA MET A 770 7.40 27.52 48.82
C MET A 770 8.30 26.33 49.10
N ARG A 771 7.76 25.11 49.20
CA ARG A 771 8.56 23.89 49.40
C ARG A 771 9.47 23.62 48.20
N ARG A 772 8.98 23.81 46.97
CA ARG A 772 9.80 23.63 45.75
C ARG A 772 10.85 24.74 45.60
N LEU A 773 10.62 25.91 46.19
CA LEU A 773 11.59 27.00 46.34
C LEU A 773 12.50 26.86 47.59
N GLY A 774 12.15 25.96 48.52
CA GLY A 774 12.46 26.09 49.95
C GLY A 774 13.50 25.14 50.52
N ASP A 775 14.04 24.20 49.74
CA ASP A 775 15.27 23.50 50.10
C ASP A 775 16.54 24.29 49.68
N THR A 776 16.40 25.43 48.96
CA THR A 776 17.51 26.12 48.29
C THR A 776 17.84 27.55 48.77
N ARG A 777 17.07 28.16 49.69
CA ARG A 777 17.22 29.58 50.12
C ARG A 777 17.23 30.59 48.95
N ALA A 778 16.46 30.32 47.89
CA ALA A 778 16.43 31.18 46.71
C ALA A 778 15.81 32.56 47.00
N ARG A 779 16.53 33.62 46.63
CA ARG A 779 16.13 35.03 46.71
C ARG A 779 15.62 35.53 45.35
N TYR A 780 16.26 35.09 44.27
CA TYR A 780 15.92 35.44 42.88
C TYR A 780 15.66 34.17 42.07
N VAL A 781 14.58 34.16 41.30
CA VAL A 781 14.21 33.01 40.47
C VAL A 781 13.77 33.47 39.08
N ILE A 782 14.46 32.97 38.05
CA ILE A 782 14.09 33.23 36.65
C ILE A 782 13.11 32.14 36.21
N LEU A 783 11.92 32.54 35.79
CA LEU A 783 10.81 31.65 35.46
C LEU A 783 10.38 31.78 34.00
N ARG A 784 10.04 30.63 33.43
CA ARG A 784 9.35 30.54 32.14
C ARG A 784 7.83 30.67 32.29
N PRO A 785 7.09 30.96 31.21
CA PRO A 785 5.63 31.03 31.22
C PRO A 785 4.91 29.72 31.65
N ASP A 786 5.59 28.58 31.60
CA ASP A 786 5.09 27.26 32.02
C ASP A 786 5.48 26.90 33.47
N ASN A 787 5.95 27.88 34.26
CA ASN A 787 6.43 27.73 35.64
C ASN A 787 7.67 26.85 35.81
N ILE A 788 8.40 26.58 34.73
CA ILE A 788 9.70 25.91 34.82
C ILE A 788 10.76 26.94 35.20
N VAL A 789 11.59 26.56 36.16
CA VAL A 789 12.67 27.38 36.68
C VAL A 789 13.87 27.30 35.73
N ILE A 790 14.35 28.45 35.27
CA ILE A 790 15.60 28.55 34.52
C ILE A 790 16.80 28.51 35.48
N ALA A 791 16.75 29.34 36.51
CA ALA A 791 17.81 29.45 37.52
C ALA A 791 17.27 30.01 38.84
N MET A 792 17.90 29.63 39.95
CA MET A 792 17.68 30.18 41.29
C MET A 792 18.98 30.74 41.85
N SER A 793 18.91 31.86 42.55
CA SER A 793 20.07 32.51 43.17
C SER A 793 19.74 33.01 44.56
N ARG A 794 20.74 33.00 45.46
CA ARG A 794 20.59 33.44 46.86
C ARG A 794 20.91 34.91 47.07
N ASP A 795 21.69 35.50 46.18
CA ASP A 795 22.17 36.88 46.24
C ASP A 795 22.31 37.46 44.81
N LEU A 796 22.63 38.76 44.74
CA LEU A 796 22.81 39.48 43.47
C LEU A 796 23.99 38.96 42.64
N SER A 797 25.04 38.41 43.28
CA SER A 797 26.18 37.83 42.56
C SER A 797 25.78 36.55 41.82
N GLY A 798 25.00 35.68 42.47
CA GLY A 798 24.45 34.49 41.86
C GLY A 798 23.45 34.82 40.75
N LEU A 799 22.65 35.88 40.93
CA LEU A 799 21.74 36.36 39.90
C LEU A 799 22.51 36.82 38.67
N LYS A 800 23.58 37.60 38.84
CA LYS A 800 24.44 38.03 37.74
C LYS A 800 25.00 36.83 36.96
N ASN A 801 25.56 35.84 37.64
CA ASN A 801 26.06 34.62 36.99
C ASN A 801 24.96 33.87 36.21
N SER A 802 23.73 33.86 36.73
CA SER A 802 22.59 33.23 36.09
C SER A 802 22.13 33.99 34.84
N LEU A 803 22.18 35.33 34.87
CA LEU A 803 21.90 36.19 33.72
C LEU A 803 22.99 36.07 32.66
N ASP A 804 24.27 36.03 33.03
CA ASP A 804 25.38 35.83 32.09
C ASP A 804 25.29 34.45 31.40
N ALA A 805 24.86 33.41 32.11
CA ALA A 805 24.63 32.08 31.55
C ALA A 805 23.42 32.06 30.59
N LEU A 806 22.35 32.78 30.94
CA LEU A 806 21.18 32.92 30.10
C LEU A 806 21.51 33.73 28.83
N GLU A 807 22.27 34.82 28.95
CA GLU A 807 22.73 35.63 27.82
C GLU A 807 23.54 34.78 26.83
N LYS A 808 24.50 33.96 27.29
CA LYS A 808 25.24 33.03 26.42
C LYS A 808 24.37 31.98 25.72
N THR A 809 23.19 31.69 26.26
CA THR A 809 22.24 30.78 25.64
C THR A 809 21.38 31.49 24.59
N LEU A 810 21.28 32.83 24.67
CA LEU A 810 20.43 33.69 23.85
C LEU A 810 21.19 34.59 22.86
N THR A 811 22.53 34.68 22.98
CA THR A 811 23.44 35.51 22.15
C THR A 811 24.63 34.68 21.71
#